data_AF-C8W780-F1
#
_entry.id   AF-C8W780-F1
#
_cell.length_a   1.000
_cell.length_b   1.000
_cell.length_c   1.000
_cell.angle_alpha   90.00
_cell.angle_beta   90.00
_cell.angle_gamma   90.00
#
_symmetry.space_group_name_H-M   'P 1'
#
loop_
_entity.id
_entity.type
_entity.pdbx_description
1 polymer ?
#
loop_
_entity_poly.entity_id
_entity_poly.type
_entity_poly.pdbx_seq_one_letter_code
_entity_poly.pdbx_strand_id
1 'polypeptide(L)'
;MKNKTYFSCKPSKRKLIVTASLSIALLYSLQITPVLAENSTSADPVTPITTSDNQGNNVTDASTSPTESNDIDETKTPVEPETPAKTEDPAKTEDPTEPENPTKTPDIAKEAPKITGWKIENGQSHYYAEDGTLSTSQWIKDDQGWHYVDATGSAVKGWYTTPNGKTWYFDPSDPHHPAIIGDTEINGKSYYFDEGYGLLRNGWVHRADGSWSWADSDGSLHSDWKYINGKWFYFDTEDPLHRMLTGAFQFSSGTYYVDESLGMTSNNWVHLPDGNWTWTQSSGAFASGWYNTPNGKTWYFDPSNPYHPALLGEQKIDGKSYYFDEGYGLLRNSWVHHSDGTWSWVDTYGAFQPEWKKIDGRWFYFDPEDEYCRLKTGAFQISSGTYYVDENKGMTSHDWVRLPDGNWAWADWSGAFVSSWFNTPNGKTWYFDPSNPYHPALLGEQKIEGKSYYFDEGYGLARNQWITRPDGIKRWAGPDGVLTGYLSPDNIFTADNGTQPTGTVKLPGLTLHIGSDHKVKTGWVKENGKDYYYLNDGSAASDWFNIQGTWYYFNTNGEKQTGWIHLRSGWYYLGADGKMRTGWIKDDGKDYYLDSNGTMVTGYTTWGSKLYWAGADGAMKEQPCYYPDMYRYAQNYYSATNWLIQIDTTGNRFAVYKGSHGNWVVWYEWRCTTGAPGMWTPHGQFTAGHKGLYFGSGYRCWYYTTISGEYLIHSILYHADGYTVRDGRLGYNGSHGCVRLATENAKWVYDNIPYGTKIVIW
;
A
#
# COMPACT_ATOMS: atom_id res chain seq x y z
N MET A 1 21.69 24.23 -47.12
CA MET A 1 22.13 23.70 -48.44
C MET A 1 22.19 22.17 -48.35
N LYS A 2 21.95 21.42 -49.45
CA LYS A 2 22.24 19.96 -49.64
C LYS A 2 21.59 18.98 -48.61
N ASN A 3 20.54 18.25 -49.01
CA ASN A 3 20.55 16.83 -49.50
C ASN A 3 20.61 15.78 -48.36
N LYS A 4 19.62 14.89 -48.19
CA LYS A 4 19.36 13.60 -48.91
C LYS A 4 20.48 12.56 -48.66
N THR A 5 20.21 11.26 -48.40
CA THR A 5 19.30 10.34 -49.13
C THR A 5 18.80 9.13 -48.27
N TYR A 6 17.95 8.27 -48.85
CA TYR A 6 17.18 7.13 -48.28
C TYR A 6 17.91 5.76 -48.20
N PHE A 7 17.18 4.72 -47.70
CA PHE A 7 17.26 3.24 -47.92
C PHE A 7 17.66 2.38 -46.67
N SER A 8 17.10 1.16 -46.40
CA SER A 8 15.88 0.50 -46.92
C SER A 8 15.33 -0.68 -46.06
N CYS A 9 14.02 -0.94 -46.20
CA CYS A 9 13.37 -2.26 -46.45
C CYS A 9 13.25 -3.41 -45.39
N LYS A 10 11.97 -3.71 -45.06
CA LYS A 10 11.32 -5.01 -44.73
C LYS A 10 11.46 -5.66 -43.32
N PRO A 11 10.42 -6.41 -42.87
CA PRO A 11 10.31 -6.92 -41.50
C PRO A 11 10.81 -8.36 -41.31
N SER A 12 11.27 -8.67 -40.09
CA SER A 12 11.52 -10.04 -39.62
C SER A 12 10.33 -10.60 -38.82
N LYS A 13 10.16 -11.93 -38.82
CA LYS A 13 8.97 -12.60 -38.29
C LYS A 13 9.05 -12.80 -36.77
N ARG A 14 8.01 -12.39 -36.04
CA ARG A 14 7.75 -12.92 -34.69
C ARG A 14 7.59 -14.44 -34.78
N LYS A 15 8.41 -15.21 -34.07
CA LYS A 15 8.07 -16.60 -33.70
C LYS A 15 7.44 -16.58 -32.31
N LEU A 16 6.23 -17.14 -32.20
CA LEU A 16 5.68 -17.56 -30.91
C LEU A 16 6.62 -18.62 -30.32
N ILE A 17 6.97 -18.47 -29.04
CA ILE A 17 7.42 -19.58 -28.20
C ILE A 17 6.22 -19.93 -27.32
N VAL A 18 5.60 -21.07 -27.62
CA VAL A 18 4.54 -21.64 -26.78
C VAL A 18 5.21 -22.53 -25.74
N THR A 19 5.42 -22.02 -24.54
CA THR A 19 5.82 -22.84 -23.39
C THR A 19 4.61 -23.64 -22.90
N ALA A 20 4.54 -24.91 -23.28
CA ALA A 20 3.53 -25.82 -22.78
C ALA A 20 3.85 -26.22 -21.33
N SER A 21 3.06 -25.74 -20.39
CA SER A 21 3.14 -26.15 -18.97
C SER A 21 2.68 -27.59 -18.82
N LEU A 22 3.60 -28.51 -18.54
CA LEU A 22 3.26 -29.91 -18.28
C LEU A 22 2.98 -30.12 -16.79
N SER A 23 1.71 -30.31 -16.44
CA SER A 23 1.30 -30.60 -15.06
C SER A 23 1.67 -32.03 -14.66
N ILE A 24 2.46 -32.19 -13.59
CA ILE A 24 2.60 -33.46 -12.87
C ILE A 24 2.33 -33.17 -11.39
N ALA A 25 1.23 -33.72 -10.88
CA ALA A 25 0.94 -33.75 -9.46
C ALA A 25 1.42 -35.09 -8.88
N LEU A 26 2.25 -35.06 -7.83
CA LEU A 26 2.53 -36.21 -6.99
C LEU A 26 2.40 -35.78 -5.53
N LEU A 27 1.29 -36.16 -4.88
CA LEU A 27 1.07 -35.93 -3.47
C LEU A 27 1.68 -37.09 -2.67
N TYR A 28 2.66 -36.78 -1.82
CA TYR A 28 3.06 -37.66 -0.72
C TYR A 28 2.72 -36.96 0.60
N SER A 29 1.71 -37.46 1.29
CA SER A 29 1.26 -36.94 2.58
C SER A 29 2.09 -37.51 3.72
N LEU A 30 2.90 -36.67 4.36
CA LEU A 30 3.51 -36.95 5.65
C LEU A 30 2.94 -35.96 6.68
N GLN A 31 2.01 -36.44 7.50
CA GLN A 31 1.55 -35.70 8.68
C GLN A 31 2.61 -35.82 9.78
N ILE A 32 3.02 -34.71 10.36
CA ILE A 32 3.81 -34.67 11.60
C ILE A 32 2.99 -33.88 12.62
N THR A 33 2.45 -34.58 13.62
CA THR A 33 1.81 -33.97 14.78
C THR A 33 2.87 -33.53 15.79
N PRO A 34 2.89 -32.27 16.25
CA PRO A 34 3.71 -31.91 17.39
C PRO A 34 3.14 -32.56 18.66
N VAL A 35 3.98 -33.32 19.38
CA VAL A 35 3.64 -33.84 20.71
C VAL A 35 3.81 -32.70 21.72
N LEU A 36 2.73 -32.30 22.37
CA LEU A 36 2.79 -31.51 23.60
C LEU A 36 2.97 -32.47 24.78
N ALA A 37 4.07 -32.34 25.50
CA ALA A 37 4.29 -33.05 26.76
C ALA A 37 3.57 -32.34 27.90
N GLU A 38 2.83 -33.10 28.70
CA GLU A 38 2.18 -32.61 29.91
C GLU A 38 3.22 -32.29 31.00
N ASN A 39 2.90 -31.32 31.86
CA ASN A 39 3.45 -31.27 33.20
C ASN A 39 2.43 -30.59 34.13
N SER A 40 1.63 -31.41 34.80
CA SER A 40 0.58 -30.96 35.73
C SER A 40 1.03 -31.09 37.18
N THR A 41 0.93 -30.01 37.94
CA THR A 41 0.82 -30.07 39.41
C THR A 41 -0.30 -29.13 39.86
N SER A 42 -1.15 -29.62 40.76
CA SER A 42 -2.43 -29.00 41.14
C SER A 42 -2.41 -28.41 42.55
N ALA A 43 -3.16 -27.33 42.76
CA ALA A 43 -3.53 -26.83 44.09
C ALA A 43 -4.81 -25.96 44.02
N ASP A 44 -5.96 -26.60 44.20
CA ASP A 44 -7.29 -26.03 44.48
C ASP A 44 -7.68 -26.41 45.94
N PRO A 45 -8.77 -25.89 46.55
CA PRO A 45 -9.61 -24.72 46.20
C PRO A 45 -9.91 -23.78 47.41
N VAL A 46 -10.44 -22.57 47.17
CA VAL A 46 -11.35 -21.88 48.14
C VAL A 46 -12.45 -21.06 47.42
N THR A 47 -13.71 -21.33 47.77
CA THR A 47 -14.93 -20.50 47.63
C THR A 47 -15.82 -20.82 48.87
N PRO A 48 -17.01 -20.20 49.15
CA PRO A 48 -17.79 -19.15 48.47
C PRO A 48 -17.97 -17.87 49.35
N ILE A 49 -18.77 -16.84 49.03
CA ILE A 49 -20.25 -16.63 49.22
C ILE A 49 -20.50 -15.18 48.73
N THR A 50 -21.35 -14.80 47.75
CA THR A 50 -22.80 -14.94 47.46
C THR A 50 -23.77 -14.03 48.26
N THR A 51 -24.25 -12.96 47.60
CA THR A 51 -25.61 -12.33 47.69
C THR A 51 -25.82 -11.55 46.36
N SER A 52 -26.93 -11.54 45.60
CA SER A 52 -28.40 -11.57 45.85
C SER A 52 -28.96 -10.22 46.37
N ASP A 53 -30.08 -9.65 45.91
CA ASP A 53 -31.04 -10.07 44.85
C ASP A 53 -32.03 -8.93 44.45
N ASN A 54 -33.03 -9.24 43.61
CA ASN A 54 -34.24 -8.45 43.20
C ASN A 54 -34.03 -7.40 42.09
N GLN A 55 -34.89 -7.24 41.05
CA GLN A 55 -36.34 -7.45 40.79
C GLN A 55 -37.31 -6.31 41.20
N GLY A 56 -38.29 -6.01 40.33
CA GLY A 56 -39.38 -5.01 40.53
C GLY A 56 -39.47 -3.95 39.40
N ASN A 57 -39.93 -4.24 38.18
CA ASN A 57 -41.32 -4.44 37.68
C ASN A 57 -42.31 -3.25 37.78
N ASN A 58 -42.86 -2.89 36.60
CA ASN A 58 -44.24 -2.47 36.28
C ASN A 58 -44.75 -1.00 36.32
N VAL A 59 -45.13 -0.53 35.10
CA VAL A 59 -46.46 0.00 34.67
C VAL A 59 -47.01 1.34 35.20
N THR A 60 -47.13 2.33 34.30
CA THR A 60 -48.37 2.95 33.72
C THR A 60 -47.93 3.81 32.50
N ASP A 61 -48.58 3.85 31.34
CA ASP A 61 -49.89 4.46 30.96
C ASP A 61 -50.04 5.96 31.33
N ALA A 62 -50.59 6.86 30.49
CA ALA A 62 -50.93 6.81 29.04
C ALA A 62 -51.26 8.21 28.48
N SER A 63 -51.10 8.42 27.15
CA SER A 63 -51.67 9.54 26.34
C SER A 63 -51.19 10.98 26.68
N THR A 64 -51.40 12.06 25.89
CA THR A 64 -52.21 12.32 24.67
C THR A 64 -51.46 13.15 23.61
N SER A 65 -51.65 12.84 22.32
CA SER A 65 -51.66 13.82 21.19
C SER A 65 -53.10 14.33 20.98
N PRO A 66 -53.43 15.37 20.15
CA PRO A 66 -52.69 16.01 19.05
C PRO A 66 -52.61 17.57 19.24
N THR A 67 -52.46 18.52 18.30
CA THR A 67 -52.76 18.57 16.84
C THR A 67 -52.00 19.69 16.11
N GLU A 68 -51.85 19.51 14.79
CA GLU A 68 -51.95 20.45 13.65
C GLU A 68 -52.53 21.87 13.92
N SER A 69 -52.30 22.92 13.10
CA SER A 69 -51.39 23.18 11.95
C SER A 69 -51.53 24.64 11.45
N ASN A 70 -50.62 25.06 10.55
CA ASN A 70 -50.79 25.97 9.38
C ASN A 70 -49.80 27.14 9.28
N ASP A 71 -49.38 27.38 8.03
CA ASP A 71 -48.49 28.45 7.56
C ASP A 71 -49.23 29.78 7.31
N ILE A 72 -48.47 30.83 6.92
CA ILE A 72 -48.75 31.92 5.94
C ILE A 72 -47.88 33.16 6.29
N ASP A 73 -47.39 34.02 5.38
CA ASP A 73 -46.59 33.85 4.15
C ASP A 73 -46.15 35.28 3.66
N GLU A 74 -45.01 35.34 2.97
CA GLU A 74 -44.48 36.41 2.09
C GLU A 74 -44.46 37.91 2.50
N THR A 75 -44.11 38.77 1.53
CA THR A 75 -43.43 40.09 1.73
C THR A 75 -43.93 41.19 0.77
N LYS A 76 -43.76 42.49 1.11
CA LYS A 76 -43.07 43.54 0.29
C LYS A 76 -43.20 45.01 0.74
N THR A 77 -42.24 45.81 0.24
CA THR A 77 -42.04 47.28 0.20
C THR A 77 -43.05 48.01 -0.75
N PRO A 78 -43.21 49.37 -0.76
CA PRO A 78 -42.19 50.35 -1.25
C PRO A 78 -42.17 51.79 -0.59
N VAL A 79 -41.01 52.46 -0.43
CA VAL A 79 -40.32 53.50 -1.29
C VAL A 79 -40.82 54.98 -1.18
N GLU A 80 -39.95 55.85 -0.65
CA GLU A 80 -39.39 57.16 -1.14
C GLU A 80 -40.15 58.10 -2.12
N PRO A 81 -39.86 59.43 -2.15
CA PRO A 81 -38.67 59.98 -2.83
C PRO A 81 -37.98 61.24 -2.21
N GLU A 82 -36.97 61.77 -2.92
CA GLU A 82 -35.92 62.72 -2.50
C GLU A 82 -36.17 64.26 -2.66
N THR A 83 -35.30 65.04 -1.99
CA THR A 83 -34.66 66.40 -2.19
C THR A 83 -34.83 67.22 -3.53
N PRO A 84 -34.30 68.48 -3.76
CA PRO A 84 -33.33 69.32 -2.99
C PRO A 84 -33.48 70.89 -2.93
N ALA A 85 -32.86 71.47 -1.88
CA ALA A 85 -31.90 72.63 -1.81
C ALA A 85 -32.11 74.07 -2.38
N LYS A 86 -31.80 75.07 -1.51
CA LYS A 86 -31.01 76.35 -1.70
C LYS A 86 -31.50 77.44 -2.70
N THR A 87 -31.33 78.76 -2.52
CA THR A 87 -30.88 79.70 -1.44
C THR A 87 -31.51 81.11 -1.73
N GLU A 88 -31.14 82.34 -1.28
CA GLU A 88 -29.96 82.95 -0.60
C GLU A 88 -30.33 84.27 0.16
N ASP A 89 -29.41 85.23 0.34
CA ASP A 89 -29.45 86.46 1.19
C ASP A 89 -29.04 87.71 0.32
N PRO A 90 -28.88 89.00 0.76
CA PRO A 90 -29.23 89.67 2.04
C PRO A 90 -29.76 91.15 1.96
N ALA A 91 -30.16 91.68 3.14
CA ALA A 91 -29.94 93.06 3.68
C ALA A 91 -30.61 94.36 3.13
N LYS A 92 -31.15 95.15 4.11
CA LYS A 92 -30.73 96.52 4.54
C LYS A 92 -31.64 97.78 4.37
N THR A 93 -31.88 98.42 5.54
CA THR A 93 -31.93 99.88 5.86
C THR A 93 -33.14 100.81 5.55
N GLU A 94 -33.28 101.79 6.48
CA GLU A 94 -33.74 103.19 6.39
C GLU A 94 -35.19 103.61 6.76
N ASP A 95 -35.24 104.35 7.87
CA ASP A 95 -36.21 105.37 8.35
C ASP A 95 -35.87 106.71 7.64
N PRO A 96 -36.77 107.70 7.37
CA PRO A 96 -37.45 108.51 8.42
C PRO A 96 -38.86 109.10 8.07
N THR A 97 -39.55 109.71 9.05
CA THR A 97 -39.94 111.15 9.09
C THR A 97 -41.11 111.52 10.03
N GLU A 98 -40.91 112.57 10.83
CA GLU A 98 -41.91 113.49 11.43
C GLU A 98 -42.33 114.57 10.39
N PRO A 99 -43.27 115.53 10.63
CA PRO A 99 -44.01 115.86 11.87
C PRO A 99 -45.53 116.11 11.72
N GLU A 100 -46.24 116.33 12.84
CA GLU A 100 -46.86 117.63 13.23
C GLU A 100 -47.91 117.50 14.38
N ASN A 101 -47.99 118.54 15.20
CA ASN A 101 -48.85 118.72 16.39
C ASN A 101 -49.77 119.95 16.10
N PRO A 102 -50.96 120.15 16.73
CA PRO A 102 -51.05 120.35 18.18
C PRO A 102 -52.36 119.94 18.90
N THR A 103 -52.32 119.98 20.23
CA THR A 103 -53.47 120.18 21.19
C THR A 103 -54.56 119.10 21.26
N LYS A 104 -54.88 118.49 22.41
CA LYS A 104 -54.96 119.04 23.79
C LYS A 104 -54.87 117.94 24.88
N THR A 105 -54.21 118.25 26.00
CA THR A 105 -54.44 117.67 27.34
C THR A 105 -55.71 118.25 27.99
N PRO A 106 -56.25 117.75 29.14
CA PRO A 106 -55.66 116.83 30.15
C PRO A 106 -56.49 115.52 30.32
N ASP A 107 -56.34 114.65 31.34
CA ASP A 107 -55.60 114.72 32.62
C ASP A 107 -55.09 113.34 33.10
N ILE A 108 -54.40 113.30 34.25
CA ILE A 108 -53.53 112.20 34.70
C ILE A 108 -54.26 111.14 35.55
N ALA A 109 -54.02 109.86 35.25
CA ALA A 109 -54.01 108.77 36.23
C ALA A 109 -52.80 107.85 35.92
N LYS A 110 -52.16 107.28 36.96
CA LYS A 110 -50.89 106.56 36.86
C LYS A 110 -51.05 105.14 37.41
N GLU A 111 -50.96 104.14 36.55
CA GLU A 111 -51.08 102.73 36.96
C GLU A 111 -49.81 102.21 37.66
N ALA A 112 -49.98 101.11 38.41
CA ALA A 112 -48.96 100.49 39.24
C ALA A 112 -47.91 99.71 38.41
N PRO A 113 -46.69 99.48 38.95
CA PRO A 113 -45.72 98.60 38.28
C PRO A 113 -46.29 97.19 38.12
N LYS A 114 -46.24 96.66 36.90
CA LYS A 114 -46.62 95.27 36.61
C LYS A 114 -45.69 94.31 37.35
N ILE A 115 -46.26 93.26 37.92
CA ILE A 115 -45.52 92.15 38.51
C ILE A 115 -45.13 91.21 37.37
N THR A 116 -43.82 90.94 37.23
CA THR A 116 -43.26 90.07 36.20
C THR A 116 -42.18 89.15 36.82
N GLY A 117 -41.93 88.01 36.16
CA GLY A 117 -41.04 86.95 36.63
C GLY A 117 -41.61 86.16 37.82
N TRP A 118 -40.73 85.45 38.53
CA TRP A 118 -41.10 84.64 39.69
C TRP A 118 -41.53 85.46 40.91
N LYS A 119 -42.54 84.96 41.63
CA LYS A 119 -43.00 85.41 42.95
C LYS A 119 -43.36 84.22 43.82
N ILE A 120 -43.00 84.28 45.11
CA ILE A 120 -43.41 83.28 46.10
C ILE A 120 -44.60 83.86 46.87
N GLU A 121 -45.79 83.28 46.70
CA GLU A 121 -47.02 83.69 47.35
C GLU A 121 -47.62 82.50 48.12
N ASN A 122 -47.99 82.70 49.39
CA ASN A 122 -48.45 81.64 50.30
C ASN A 122 -47.54 80.39 50.43
N GLY A 123 -46.27 80.49 50.00
CA GLY A 123 -45.33 79.36 49.99
C GLY A 123 -45.35 78.51 48.70
N GLN A 124 -46.00 78.98 47.64
CA GLN A 124 -45.91 78.45 46.29
C GLN A 124 -45.28 79.48 45.35
N SER A 125 -44.52 79.02 44.37
CA SER A 125 -43.86 79.89 43.39
C SER A 125 -44.72 80.03 42.14
N HIS A 126 -44.95 81.25 41.70
CA HIS A 126 -45.79 81.63 40.57
C HIS A 126 -44.98 82.45 39.58
N TYR A 127 -45.19 82.27 38.28
CA TYR A 127 -44.52 83.05 37.24
C TYR A 127 -45.49 83.98 36.51
N TYR A 128 -45.15 85.27 36.48
CA TYR A 128 -45.90 86.29 35.75
C TYR A 128 -45.17 86.67 34.47
N ALA A 129 -45.84 86.58 33.32
CA ALA A 129 -45.29 86.97 32.03
C ALA A 129 -45.03 88.49 31.95
N GLU A 130 -44.30 88.95 30.93
CA GLU A 130 -43.92 90.37 30.78
C GLU A 130 -45.11 91.34 30.71
N ASP A 131 -46.29 90.87 30.28
CA ASP A 131 -47.52 91.64 30.25
C ASP A 131 -48.25 91.70 31.61
N GLY A 132 -47.78 90.96 32.62
CA GLY A 132 -48.35 90.84 33.96
C GLY A 132 -49.35 89.69 34.14
N THR A 133 -49.54 88.82 33.15
CA THR A 133 -50.44 87.66 33.27
C THR A 133 -49.80 86.49 34.03
N LEU A 134 -50.59 85.81 34.87
CA LEU A 134 -50.15 84.59 35.57
C LEU A 134 -50.05 83.42 34.57
N SER A 135 -48.87 82.81 34.48
CA SER A 135 -48.67 81.60 33.69
C SER A 135 -49.35 80.40 34.33
N THR A 136 -50.04 79.59 33.53
CA THR A 136 -50.68 78.33 33.98
C THR A 136 -50.49 77.23 32.92
N SER A 137 -50.33 75.99 33.38
CA SER A 137 -50.17 74.77 32.55
C SER A 137 -49.07 74.83 31.47
N GLN A 138 -48.02 75.63 31.66
CA GLN A 138 -46.99 75.86 30.64
C GLN A 138 -45.56 75.77 31.17
N TRP A 139 -44.63 75.55 30.24
CA TRP A 139 -43.19 75.56 30.49
C TRP A 139 -42.65 76.99 30.49
N ILE A 140 -41.80 77.29 31.47
CA ILE A 140 -41.05 78.54 31.62
C ILE A 140 -39.56 78.20 31.48
N LYS A 141 -38.76 79.07 30.86
CA LYS A 141 -37.29 78.93 30.83
C LYS A 141 -36.64 80.21 31.34
N ASP A 142 -35.64 80.07 32.20
CA ASP A 142 -34.83 81.15 32.75
C ASP A 142 -33.35 80.74 32.81
N ASP A 143 -32.57 81.36 33.70
CA ASP A 143 -31.15 81.07 33.95
C ASP A 143 -30.90 79.89 34.88
N GLN A 144 -31.91 79.42 35.61
CA GLN A 144 -31.85 78.23 36.47
C GLN A 144 -32.24 76.95 35.70
N GLY A 145 -33.20 77.04 34.78
CA GLY A 145 -33.49 75.93 33.87
C GLY A 145 -34.84 76.01 33.16
N TRP A 146 -35.44 74.83 32.93
CA TRP A 146 -36.83 74.68 32.51
C TRP A 146 -37.71 74.42 33.74
N HIS A 147 -38.84 75.11 33.86
CA HIS A 147 -39.78 74.98 34.98
C HIS A 147 -41.19 74.74 34.43
N TYR A 148 -42.07 74.11 35.22
CA TYR A 148 -43.48 73.92 34.83
C TYR A 148 -44.42 74.44 35.92
N VAL A 149 -45.36 75.28 35.50
CA VAL A 149 -46.47 75.74 36.36
C VAL A 149 -47.75 74.98 36.04
N ASP A 150 -48.46 74.53 37.07
CA ASP A 150 -49.66 73.72 36.91
C ASP A 150 -50.91 74.53 36.50
N ALA A 151 -52.09 73.91 36.50
CA ALA A 151 -53.35 74.56 36.16
C ALA A 151 -53.82 75.64 37.17
N THR A 152 -53.18 75.73 38.34
CA THR A 152 -53.35 76.83 39.32
C THR A 152 -52.29 77.93 39.16
N GLY A 153 -51.30 77.71 38.31
CA GLY A 153 -50.15 78.60 38.11
C GLY A 153 -49.04 78.42 39.14
N SER A 154 -49.08 77.34 39.92
CA SER A 154 -48.07 77.01 40.93
C SER A 154 -46.95 76.18 40.33
N ALA A 155 -45.70 76.48 40.67
CA ALA A 155 -44.53 75.70 40.29
C ALA A 155 -44.65 74.27 40.84
N VAL A 156 -44.51 73.30 39.94
CA VAL A 156 -44.54 71.88 40.25
C VAL A 156 -43.23 71.48 40.95
N LYS A 157 -43.29 70.54 41.91
CA LYS A 157 -42.11 69.98 42.58
C LYS A 157 -42.17 68.47 42.75
N GLY A 158 -41.00 67.85 42.73
CA GLY A 158 -40.83 66.39 42.75
C GLY A 158 -41.32 65.74 41.45
N TRP A 159 -41.75 64.49 41.56
CA TRP A 159 -42.26 63.70 40.44
C TRP A 159 -43.59 64.23 39.91
N TYR A 160 -43.65 64.52 38.61
CA TYR A 160 -44.88 64.99 37.95
C TYR A 160 -44.96 64.55 36.49
N THR A 161 -46.18 64.28 36.01
CA THR A 161 -46.45 63.96 34.61
C THR A 161 -47.14 65.13 33.94
N THR A 162 -46.48 65.78 32.99
CA THR A 162 -47.07 66.89 32.22
C THR A 162 -48.21 66.40 31.32
N PRO A 163 -49.17 67.26 30.92
CA PRO A 163 -50.38 66.84 30.17
C PRO A 163 -50.14 66.12 28.83
N ASN A 164 -48.92 66.18 28.30
CA ASN A 164 -48.47 65.44 27.11
C ASN A 164 -48.01 63.99 27.41
N GLY A 165 -48.15 63.51 28.66
CA GLY A 165 -47.77 62.18 29.12
C GLY A 165 -46.31 62.02 29.58
N LYS A 166 -45.45 63.03 29.41
CA LYS A 166 -44.03 62.97 29.79
C LYS A 166 -43.86 63.17 31.30
N THR A 167 -43.04 62.33 31.93
CA THR A 167 -42.74 62.41 33.37
C THR A 167 -41.43 63.17 33.60
N TRP A 168 -41.40 64.02 34.62
CA TRP A 168 -40.27 64.87 34.99
C TRP A 168 -40.08 64.87 36.51
N TYR A 169 -38.90 65.28 36.96
CA TYR A 169 -38.63 65.58 38.36
C TYR A 169 -38.18 67.03 38.48
N PHE A 170 -38.90 67.81 39.29
CA PHE A 170 -38.64 69.23 39.52
C PHE A 170 -38.01 69.42 40.90
N ASP A 171 -36.83 70.03 41.01
CA ASP A 171 -36.01 70.01 42.23
C ASP A 171 -36.73 70.67 43.44
N PRO A 172 -37.10 69.90 44.48
CA PRO A 172 -37.76 70.45 45.66
C PRO A 172 -36.89 71.35 46.54
N SER A 173 -35.57 71.40 46.30
CA SER A 173 -34.60 72.17 47.11
C SER A 173 -34.42 73.62 46.65
N ASP A 174 -34.60 73.90 45.35
CA ASP A 174 -34.63 75.25 44.80
C ASP A 174 -36.02 75.91 44.96
N PRO A 175 -36.15 77.23 45.17
CA PRO A 175 -37.45 77.88 45.35
C PRO A 175 -38.38 77.85 44.14
N HIS A 176 -37.86 77.77 42.91
CA HIS A 176 -38.65 77.79 41.67
C HIS A 176 -38.83 76.40 41.05
N HIS A 177 -38.15 75.39 41.59
CA HIS A 177 -38.27 73.98 41.20
C HIS A 177 -37.97 73.71 39.71
N PRO A 178 -36.71 73.86 39.25
CA PRO A 178 -36.30 73.51 37.89
C PRO A 178 -36.47 72.01 37.64
N ALA A 179 -36.94 71.65 36.45
CA ALA A 179 -36.88 70.30 35.92
C ALA A 179 -35.43 69.86 35.77
N ILE A 180 -35.09 68.71 36.34
CA ILE A 180 -33.81 68.08 36.13
C ILE A 180 -33.74 67.54 34.69
N ILE A 181 -32.65 67.83 34.00
CA ILE A 181 -32.30 67.36 32.66
C ILE A 181 -30.97 66.63 32.74
N GLY A 182 -30.82 65.51 32.03
CA GLY A 182 -29.67 64.63 32.10
C GLY A 182 -29.72 63.63 33.26
N ASP A 183 -28.56 63.17 33.70
CA ASP A 183 -28.37 62.20 34.78
C ASP A 183 -28.59 62.81 36.18
N THR A 184 -29.28 62.07 37.06
CA THR A 184 -29.51 62.49 38.45
C THR A 184 -29.80 61.31 39.37
N GLU A 185 -29.56 61.47 40.68
CA GLU A 185 -29.94 60.47 41.69
C GLU A 185 -31.11 60.99 42.54
N ILE A 186 -32.17 60.18 42.68
CA ILE A 186 -33.36 60.50 43.45
C ILE A 186 -33.65 59.31 44.39
N ASN A 187 -33.43 59.51 45.69
CA ASN A 187 -33.63 58.50 46.75
C ASN A 187 -32.81 57.20 46.56
N GLY A 188 -31.53 57.28 46.20
CA GLY A 188 -30.68 56.08 46.01
C GLY A 188 -30.94 55.30 44.72
N LYS A 189 -31.54 55.96 43.71
CA LYS A 189 -31.73 55.44 42.35
C LYS A 189 -31.30 56.50 41.34
N SER A 190 -30.50 56.10 40.37
CA SER A 190 -30.12 56.96 39.24
C SER A 190 -31.21 56.98 38.17
N TYR A 191 -31.40 58.12 37.52
CA TYR A 191 -32.41 58.37 36.48
C TYR A 191 -31.80 59.25 35.37
N TYR A 192 -32.38 59.20 34.16
CA TYR A 192 -32.04 60.10 33.06
C TYR A 192 -33.29 60.81 32.51
N PHE A 193 -33.22 62.13 32.38
CA PHE A 193 -34.26 62.98 31.81
C PHE A 193 -33.79 63.63 30.51
N ASP A 194 -34.36 63.21 29.38
CA ASP A 194 -34.07 63.80 28.06
C ASP A 194 -34.79 65.15 27.90
N GLU A 195 -34.14 66.20 27.38
CA GLU A 195 -34.75 67.54 27.22
C GLU A 195 -35.99 67.52 26.29
N GLY A 196 -36.05 66.59 25.34
CA GLY A 196 -37.18 66.38 24.46
C GLY A 196 -38.25 65.43 25.01
N TYR A 197 -37.86 64.31 25.62
CA TYR A 197 -38.76 63.20 25.99
C TYR A 197 -39.12 63.10 27.48
N GLY A 198 -38.36 63.75 28.36
CA GLY A 198 -38.47 63.59 29.81
C GLY A 198 -37.84 62.28 30.28
N LEU A 199 -38.37 61.73 31.36
CA LEU A 199 -37.93 60.45 31.94
C LEU A 199 -38.02 59.32 30.92
N LEU A 200 -36.87 58.73 30.56
CA LEU A 200 -36.81 57.54 29.72
C LEU A 200 -37.21 56.29 30.52
N ARG A 201 -37.88 55.33 29.88
CA ARG A 201 -38.41 54.09 30.47
C ARG A 201 -38.41 52.94 29.49
N ASN A 202 -38.05 51.74 29.95
CA ASN A 202 -37.90 50.53 29.13
C ASN A 202 -37.08 50.79 27.84
N GLY A 203 -35.98 51.52 27.96
CA GLY A 203 -35.28 52.05 26.80
C GLY A 203 -33.82 52.40 27.07
N TRP A 204 -33.06 52.50 25.98
CA TRP A 204 -31.66 52.89 26.00
C TRP A 204 -31.49 54.38 26.25
N VAL A 205 -30.58 54.71 27.17
CA VAL A 205 -30.02 56.03 27.40
C VAL A 205 -28.68 56.08 26.67
N HIS A 206 -28.47 57.06 25.79
CA HIS A 206 -27.19 57.29 25.12
C HIS A 206 -26.68 58.68 25.44
N ARG A 207 -25.41 58.79 25.85
CA ARG A 207 -24.79 60.04 26.29
C ARG A 207 -23.77 60.56 25.28
N ALA A 208 -23.42 61.83 25.39
CA ALA A 208 -22.48 62.49 24.48
C ALA A 208 -21.02 61.98 24.58
N ASP A 209 -20.69 61.19 25.61
CA ASP A 209 -19.42 60.45 25.73
C ASP A 209 -19.41 59.10 24.97
N GLY A 210 -20.53 58.74 24.32
CA GLY A 210 -20.71 57.44 23.65
C GLY A 210 -21.17 56.32 24.59
N SER A 211 -21.44 56.62 25.87
CA SER A 211 -21.87 55.59 26.82
C SER A 211 -23.36 55.28 26.73
N TRP A 212 -23.69 54.02 26.97
CA TRP A 212 -25.05 53.50 27.02
C TRP A 212 -25.44 53.11 28.45
N SER A 213 -26.70 53.32 28.82
CA SER A 213 -27.36 52.73 29.99
C SER A 213 -28.75 52.25 29.62
N TRP A 214 -29.38 51.40 30.44
CA TRP A 214 -30.78 51.00 30.24
C TRP A 214 -31.68 51.57 31.34
N ALA A 215 -32.72 52.31 30.97
CA ALA A 215 -33.75 52.77 31.90
C ALA A 215 -34.86 51.71 32.01
N ASP A 216 -35.18 51.30 33.23
CA ASP A 216 -36.18 50.27 33.51
C ASP A 216 -37.63 50.80 33.49
N SER A 217 -38.60 49.98 33.88
CA SER A 217 -40.04 50.31 33.76
C SER A 217 -40.50 51.44 34.68
N ASP A 218 -39.83 51.68 35.81
CA ASP A 218 -40.05 52.87 36.64
C ASP A 218 -39.27 54.11 36.13
N GLY A 219 -38.24 53.89 35.32
CA GLY A 219 -37.34 54.89 34.73
C GLY A 219 -35.97 54.98 35.39
N SER A 220 -35.71 54.19 36.45
CA SER A 220 -34.38 54.13 37.05
C SER A 220 -33.41 53.35 36.16
N LEU A 221 -32.12 53.71 36.22
CA LEU A 221 -31.07 53.05 35.46
C LEU A 221 -30.82 51.65 36.05
N HIS A 222 -30.79 50.65 35.18
CA HIS A 222 -30.59 49.26 35.53
C HIS A 222 -29.11 48.95 35.75
N SER A 223 -28.80 48.16 36.78
CA SER A 223 -27.48 47.62 37.08
C SER A 223 -27.51 46.08 37.02
N ASP A 224 -26.34 45.46 36.85
CA ASP A 224 -26.17 44.02 36.60
C ASP A 224 -26.71 43.57 35.23
N TRP A 225 -26.86 42.26 35.02
CA TRP A 225 -27.24 41.63 33.75
C TRP A 225 -28.70 41.89 33.33
N LYS A 226 -28.90 42.51 32.17
CA LYS A 226 -30.20 42.68 31.50
C LYS A 226 -30.33 41.82 30.25
N TYR A 227 -31.47 41.15 30.09
CA TYR A 227 -31.88 40.58 28.80
C TYR A 227 -32.75 41.58 28.02
N ILE A 228 -32.28 42.00 26.85
CA ILE A 228 -32.90 43.03 25.99
C ILE A 228 -32.97 42.48 24.56
N ASN A 229 -34.17 42.40 23.98
CA ASN A 229 -34.41 42.06 22.57
C ASN A 229 -33.64 40.83 22.05
N GLY A 230 -33.56 39.78 22.86
CA GLY A 230 -32.89 38.52 22.51
C GLY A 230 -31.43 38.38 22.98
N LYS A 231 -30.84 39.45 23.52
CA LYS A 231 -29.42 39.56 23.87
C LYS A 231 -29.22 39.87 25.36
N TRP A 232 -28.10 39.44 25.94
CA TRP A 232 -27.70 39.86 27.28
C TRP A 232 -26.73 41.05 27.20
N PHE A 233 -26.88 41.99 28.12
CA PHE A 233 -25.97 43.13 28.33
C PHE A 233 -25.70 43.27 29.82
N TYR A 234 -24.56 43.85 30.19
CA TYR A 234 -24.18 44.08 31.58
C TYR A 234 -23.99 45.57 31.84
N PHE A 235 -24.62 46.08 32.90
CA PHE A 235 -24.51 47.47 33.32
C PHE A 235 -23.76 47.54 34.65
N ASP A 236 -22.70 48.35 34.70
CA ASP A 236 -21.74 48.36 35.80
C ASP A 236 -22.41 48.71 37.14
N THR A 237 -22.26 47.83 38.13
CA THR A 237 -22.81 48.00 39.47
C THR A 237 -22.05 49.04 40.29
N GLU A 238 -20.77 49.29 39.96
CA GLU A 238 -19.90 50.24 40.67
C GLU A 238 -19.93 51.65 40.03
N ASP A 239 -20.43 51.78 38.80
CA ASP A 239 -20.65 53.07 38.13
C ASP A 239 -21.99 53.68 38.59
N PRO A 240 -22.02 54.89 39.20
CA PRO A 240 -23.27 55.55 39.61
C PRO A 240 -24.27 55.83 38.48
N LEU A 241 -23.81 55.85 37.23
CA LEU A 241 -24.65 56.02 36.03
C LEU A 241 -25.04 54.68 35.38
N HIS A 242 -24.62 53.56 35.96
CA HIS A 242 -24.81 52.19 35.46
C HIS A 242 -24.61 52.10 33.94
N ARG A 243 -23.38 52.42 33.51
CA ARG A 243 -22.99 52.38 32.10
C ARG A 243 -22.70 50.94 31.67
N MET A 244 -23.03 50.64 30.42
CA MET A 244 -22.87 49.31 29.83
C MET A 244 -21.38 48.99 29.65
N LEU A 245 -20.94 47.83 30.16
CA LEU A 245 -19.59 47.35 29.90
C LEU A 245 -19.52 46.65 28.53
N THR A 246 -18.45 46.92 27.80
CA THR A 246 -18.15 46.33 26.49
C THR A 246 -16.73 45.76 26.46
N GLY A 247 -16.46 44.83 25.55
CA GLY A 247 -15.22 44.06 25.54
C GLY A 247 -15.23 42.94 26.58
N ALA A 248 -14.04 42.53 27.04
CA ALA A 248 -13.86 41.42 27.99
C ALA A 248 -13.67 41.90 29.43
N PHE A 249 -14.45 41.36 30.37
CA PHE A 249 -14.40 41.72 31.80
C PHE A 249 -14.66 40.51 32.71
N GLN A 250 -14.27 40.62 33.99
CA GLN A 250 -14.14 39.50 34.94
C GLN A 250 -15.07 39.67 36.14
N PHE A 251 -15.73 38.58 36.53
CA PHE A 251 -16.49 38.44 37.76
C PHE A 251 -16.04 37.21 38.54
N SER A 252 -16.53 37.05 39.77
CA SER A 252 -16.36 35.83 40.57
C SER A 252 -16.98 34.58 39.94
N SER A 253 -17.88 34.73 38.95
CA SER A 253 -18.46 33.65 38.14
C SER A 253 -17.67 33.31 36.87
N GLY A 254 -16.64 34.08 36.52
CA GLY A 254 -15.81 33.89 35.31
C GLY A 254 -15.64 35.17 34.48
N THR A 255 -14.98 35.03 33.34
CA THR A 255 -14.72 36.10 32.37
C THR A 255 -15.76 36.07 31.25
N TYR A 256 -16.26 37.22 30.81
CA TYR A 256 -17.33 37.35 29.81
C TYR A 256 -16.92 38.38 28.75
N TYR A 257 -17.55 38.32 27.56
CA TYR A 257 -17.39 39.32 26.51
C TYR A 257 -18.74 39.85 26.04
N VAL A 258 -18.91 41.17 26.04
CA VAL A 258 -20.10 41.87 25.54
C VAL A 258 -19.71 42.80 24.39
N ASP A 259 -20.31 42.60 23.23
CA ASP A 259 -20.28 43.55 22.11
C ASP A 259 -21.35 44.63 22.30
N GLU A 260 -21.05 45.87 21.95
CA GLU A 260 -21.97 47.02 22.07
C GLU A 260 -23.30 46.79 21.31
N SER A 261 -23.24 46.12 20.16
CA SER A 261 -24.36 45.91 19.26
C SER A 261 -24.97 44.51 19.33
N LEU A 262 -24.15 43.47 19.58
CA LEU A 262 -24.55 42.07 19.60
C LEU A 262 -24.84 41.55 21.02
N GLY A 263 -24.38 42.25 22.06
CA GLY A 263 -24.49 41.82 23.45
C GLY A 263 -23.47 40.74 23.82
N MET A 264 -23.77 39.99 24.88
CA MET A 264 -22.94 38.90 25.38
C MET A 264 -22.78 37.81 24.33
N THR A 265 -21.53 37.53 23.97
CA THR A 265 -21.20 36.41 23.07
C THR A 265 -21.33 35.09 23.83
N SER A 266 -21.94 34.08 23.23
CA SER A 266 -22.13 32.74 23.82
C SER A 266 -22.09 31.66 22.75
N ASN A 267 -21.58 30.47 23.10
CA ASN A 267 -21.28 29.36 22.17
C ASN A 267 -20.52 29.80 20.89
N ASN A 268 -19.58 30.74 21.03
CA ASN A 268 -18.82 31.27 19.89
C ASN A 268 -17.40 31.72 20.27
N TRP A 269 -16.53 31.85 19.27
CA TRP A 269 -15.19 32.39 19.40
C TRP A 269 -15.19 33.92 19.58
N VAL A 270 -14.30 34.39 20.45
CA VAL A 270 -14.01 35.82 20.70
C VAL A 270 -12.54 36.06 20.42
N HIS A 271 -12.23 37.09 19.63
CA HIS A 271 -10.85 37.54 19.40
C HIS A 271 -10.46 38.52 20.50
N LEU A 272 -9.31 38.28 21.13
CA LEU A 272 -8.83 39.01 22.31
C LEU A 272 -7.86 40.15 21.91
N PRO A 273 -7.76 41.23 22.70
CA PRO A 273 -6.86 42.35 22.39
C PRO A 273 -5.35 42.01 22.35
N ASP A 274 -4.95 40.86 22.90
CA ASP A 274 -3.58 40.34 22.83
C ASP A 274 -3.30 39.57 21.52
N GLY A 275 -4.32 39.39 20.66
CA GLY A 275 -4.25 38.67 19.39
C GLY A 275 -4.71 37.21 19.47
N ASN A 276 -4.94 36.67 20.67
CA ASN A 276 -5.38 35.29 20.87
C ASN A 276 -6.89 35.11 20.66
N TRP A 277 -7.35 33.86 20.65
CA TRP A 277 -8.78 33.51 20.58
C TRP A 277 -9.23 32.77 21.83
N THR A 278 -10.44 33.03 22.30
CA THR A 278 -11.10 32.25 23.38
C THR A 278 -12.52 31.85 23.00
N TRP A 279 -13.09 30.85 23.67
CA TRP A 279 -14.42 30.34 23.42
C TRP A 279 -15.39 30.69 24.54
N THR A 280 -16.52 31.27 24.19
CA THR A 280 -17.63 31.54 25.13
C THR A 280 -18.51 30.30 25.26
N GLN A 281 -18.78 29.87 26.49
CA GLN A 281 -19.69 28.77 26.80
C GLN A 281 -21.15 29.18 26.54
N SER A 282 -22.11 28.27 26.76
CA SER A 282 -23.54 28.55 26.65
C SER A 282 -24.06 29.57 27.69
N SER A 283 -23.31 29.78 28.78
CA SER A 283 -23.53 30.83 29.77
C SER A 283 -22.89 32.18 29.40
N GLY A 284 -22.17 32.26 28.27
CA GLY A 284 -21.35 33.42 27.87
C GLY A 284 -19.99 33.54 28.60
N ALA A 285 -19.80 32.84 29.72
CA ALA A 285 -18.52 32.75 30.41
C ALA A 285 -17.47 32.05 29.51
N PHE A 286 -16.22 32.49 29.55
CA PHE A 286 -15.13 31.86 28.79
C PHE A 286 -14.91 30.41 29.23
N ALA A 287 -14.51 29.55 28.30
CA ALA A 287 -14.04 28.21 28.59
C ALA A 287 -12.68 28.27 29.29
N SER A 288 -12.39 27.30 30.17
CA SER A 288 -11.14 27.22 30.92
C SER A 288 -10.72 25.76 31.08
N GLY A 289 -9.43 25.48 30.91
CA GLY A 289 -8.88 24.13 30.85
C GLY A 289 -9.37 23.33 29.63
N TRP A 290 -9.48 22.01 29.80
CA TRP A 290 -9.96 21.08 28.77
C TRP A 290 -11.44 21.29 28.45
N TYR A 291 -11.75 21.65 27.21
CA TYR A 291 -13.12 21.90 26.77
C TYR A 291 -13.39 21.33 25.37
N ASN A 292 -14.61 20.83 25.14
CA ASN A 292 -15.06 20.32 23.84
C ASN A 292 -16.06 21.31 23.23
N THR A 293 -15.70 21.94 22.11
CA THR A 293 -16.60 22.85 21.39
C THR A 293 -17.72 22.06 20.67
N PRO A 294 -18.91 22.65 20.42
CA PRO A 294 -20.08 21.92 19.88
C PRO A 294 -19.88 21.23 18.53
N ASN A 295 -18.83 21.59 17.78
CA ASN A 295 -18.39 20.93 16.55
C ASN A 295 -17.57 19.64 16.77
N GLY A 296 -17.40 19.18 18.03
CA GLY A 296 -16.68 17.97 18.40
C GLY A 296 -15.17 18.14 18.61
N LYS A 297 -14.60 19.33 18.39
CA LYS A 297 -13.17 19.58 18.60
C LYS A 297 -12.85 19.81 20.08
N THR A 298 -11.72 19.28 20.54
CA THR A 298 -11.20 19.53 21.89
C THR A 298 -10.15 20.62 21.86
N TRP A 299 -10.19 21.50 22.85
CA TRP A 299 -9.24 22.60 23.05
C TRP A 299 -8.78 22.63 24.50
N TYR A 300 -7.69 23.35 24.76
CA TYR A 300 -7.28 23.72 26.10
C TYR A 300 -7.17 25.25 26.19
N PHE A 301 -7.95 25.84 27.09
CA PHE A 301 -7.98 27.28 27.32
C PHE A 301 -7.20 27.59 28.61
N ASP A 302 -6.18 28.44 28.55
CA ASP A 302 -5.22 28.61 29.66
C ASP A 302 -5.89 29.10 30.97
N PRO A 303 -5.95 28.29 32.05
CA PRO A 303 -6.54 28.71 33.31
C PRO A 303 -5.73 29.77 34.06
N SER A 304 -4.46 29.97 33.72
CA SER A 304 -3.57 30.93 34.41
C SER A 304 -3.69 32.36 33.88
N ASN A 305 -4.06 32.53 32.61
CA ASN A 305 -4.43 33.81 32.01
C ASN A 305 -5.93 34.10 32.25
N PRO A 306 -6.32 35.23 32.87
CA PRO A 306 -7.72 35.55 33.14
C PRO A 306 -8.64 35.68 31.91
N TYR A 307 -8.10 35.82 30.70
CA TYR A 307 -8.88 35.83 29.45
C TYR A 307 -8.98 34.45 28.79
N HIS A 308 -8.40 33.41 29.41
CA HIS A 308 -8.44 32.01 28.98
C HIS A 308 -8.29 31.80 27.46
N PRO A 309 -7.17 32.23 26.84
CA PRO A 309 -6.91 31.99 25.43
C PRO A 309 -6.76 30.49 25.14
N ALA A 310 -7.23 30.05 23.97
CA ALA A 310 -6.95 28.72 23.43
C ALA A 310 -5.45 28.60 23.14
N LEU A 311 -4.82 27.55 23.67
CA LEU A 311 -3.43 27.25 23.35
C LEU A 311 -3.34 26.58 21.97
N LEU A 312 -2.32 26.96 21.20
CA LEU A 312 -2.03 26.47 19.85
C LEU A 312 -0.60 25.89 19.77
N GLY A 313 -0.37 25.02 18.81
CA GLY A 313 0.92 24.36 18.58
C GLY A 313 1.27 23.35 19.68
N GLU A 314 2.57 23.23 19.95
CA GLU A 314 3.16 22.33 20.94
C GLU A 314 2.91 22.84 22.37
N GLN A 315 2.25 22.04 23.20
CA GLN A 315 1.79 22.46 24.54
C GLN A 315 1.98 21.38 25.60
N LYS A 316 2.43 21.78 26.79
CA LYS A 316 2.75 20.85 27.89
C LYS A 316 1.78 21.02 29.06
N ILE A 317 0.87 20.06 29.21
CA ILE A 317 -0.26 20.09 30.15
C ILE A 317 -0.16 18.85 31.06
N ASP A 318 -0.21 19.04 32.38
CA ASP A 318 -0.12 17.97 33.39
C ASP A 318 1.07 17.00 33.18
N GLY A 319 2.21 17.54 32.71
CA GLY A 319 3.43 16.80 32.44
C GLY A 319 3.48 16.06 31.09
N LYS A 320 2.40 16.08 30.30
CA LYS A 320 2.32 15.50 28.96
C LYS A 320 2.40 16.57 27.87
N SER A 321 3.07 16.25 26.78
CA SER A 321 3.14 17.10 25.58
C SER A 321 1.98 16.75 24.62
N TYR A 322 1.34 17.77 24.04
CA TYR A 322 0.20 17.71 23.12
C TYR A 322 0.41 18.65 21.92
N TYR A 323 -0.39 18.50 20.85
CA TYR A 323 -0.42 19.43 19.73
C TYR A 323 -1.83 19.93 19.41
N PHE A 324 -2.02 21.26 19.40
CA PHE A 324 -3.28 21.91 19.06
C PHE A 324 -3.16 22.64 17.71
N ASP A 325 -3.89 22.15 16.71
CA ASP A 325 -3.96 22.75 15.38
C ASP A 325 -5.02 23.87 15.34
N GLU A 326 -4.71 25.00 14.69
CA GLU A 326 -5.60 26.17 14.57
C GLU A 326 -6.94 25.84 13.88
N GLY A 327 -6.93 24.91 12.92
CA GLY A 327 -8.10 24.44 12.20
C GLY A 327 -8.83 23.29 12.91
N TYR A 328 -8.12 22.36 13.57
CA TYR A 328 -8.68 21.09 14.06
C TYR A 328 -8.77 20.94 15.59
N GLY A 329 -8.10 21.79 16.37
CA GLY A 329 -7.96 21.63 17.82
C GLY A 329 -6.94 20.53 18.16
N LEU A 330 -7.15 19.84 19.28
CA LEU A 330 -6.26 18.74 19.69
C LEU A 330 -6.25 17.61 18.65
N LEU A 331 -5.09 17.42 18.02
CA LEU A 331 -4.84 16.32 17.09
C LEU A 331 -4.76 14.98 17.82
N ARG A 332 -5.20 13.89 17.17
CA ARG A 332 -5.30 12.53 17.74
C ARG A 332 -5.17 11.46 16.65
N ASN A 333 -4.43 10.39 16.95
CA ASN A 333 -4.11 9.32 16.00
C ASN A 333 -3.67 9.83 14.63
N SER A 334 -2.75 10.79 14.65
CA SER A 334 -2.28 11.50 13.46
C SER A 334 -0.81 11.87 13.57
N TRP A 335 -0.20 12.12 12.41
CA TRP A 335 1.12 12.75 12.33
C TRP A 335 1.03 14.22 12.71
N VAL A 336 2.09 14.72 13.36
CA VAL A 336 2.39 16.13 13.58
C VAL A 336 3.65 16.45 12.79
N HIS A 337 3.62 17.52 12.00
CA HIS A 337 4.78 18.04 11.28
C HIS A 337 5.28 19.30 11.98
N HIS A 338 6.52 19.27 12.45
CA HIS A 338 7.13 20.37 13.18
C HIS A 338 7.73 21.42 12.22
N SER A 339 7.94 22.64 12.71
CA SER A 339 8.48 23.76 11.91
C SER A 339 9.96 23.57 11.52
N ASP A 340 10.65 22.64 12.16
CA ASP A 340 12.01 22.18 11.84
C ASP A 340 12.07 21.10 10.72
N GLY A 341 10.91 20.64 10.23
CA GLY A 341 10.80 19.58 9.23
C GLY A 341 10.83 18.15 9.79
N THR A 342 10.77 17.98 11.11
CA THR A 342 10.66 16.67 11.76
C THR A 342 9.20 16.24 11.93
N TRP A 343 9.00 14.95 12.18
CA TRP A 343 7.68 14.34 12.37
C TRP A 343 7.55 13.70 13.75
N SER A 344 6.36 13.79 14.33
CA SER A 344 5.97 13.05 15.54
C SER A 344 4.57 12.47 15.35
N TRP A 345 4.13 11.57 16.24
CA TRP A 345 2.78 11.00 16.21
C TRP A 345 2.05 11.29 17.53
N VAL A 346 0.78 11.68 17.45
CA VAL A 346 -0.10 11.83 18.63
C VAL A 346 -1.07 10.66 18.76
N ASP A 347 -1.25 10.17 19.98
CA ASP A 347 -2.02 8.95 20.28
C ASP A 347 -3.55 9.16 20.25
N THR A 348 -4.31 8.16 20.71
CA THR A 348 -5.79 8.22 20.77
C THR A 348 -6.31 9.29 21.72
N TYR A 349 -5.52 9.73 22.70
CA TYR A 349 -5.88 10.78 23.64
C TYR A 349 -5.39 12.16 23.16
N GLY A 350 -4.34 12.20 22.34
CA GLY A 350 -3.73 13.37 21.72
C GLY A 350 -2.34 13.71 22.27
N ALA A 351 -1.81 12.87 23.17
CA ALA A 351 -0.45 13.04 23.68
C ALA A 351 0.56 12.49 22.66
N PHE A 352 1.77 13.06 22.60
CA PHE A 352 2.82 12.51 21.76
C PHE A 352 3.17 11.07 22.18
N GLN A 353 3.34 10.21 21.18
CA GLN A 353 3.56 8.76 21.31
C GLN A 353 5.06 8.48 21.40
N PRO A 354 5.59 7.97 22.52
CA PRO A 354 6.96 7.48 22.59
C PRO A 354 7.12 6.07 22.01
N GLU A 355 8.37 5.68 21.77
CA GLU A 355 8.86 4.35 21.37
C GLU A 355 8.25 3.80 20.05
N TRP A 356 8.14 2.46 19.96
CA TRP A 356 7.71 1.74 18.77
C TRP A 356 6.21 1.83 18.54
N LYS A 357 5.82 2.47 17.44
CA LYS A 357 4.42 2.54 16.98
C LYS A 357 4.27 1.88 15.62
N LYS A 358 3.19 1.10 15.45
CA LYS A 358 2.80 0.56 14.14
C LYS A 358 1.74 1.47 13.50
N ILE A 359 2.04 1.99 12.31
CA ILE A 359 1.20 2.91 11.53
C ILE A 359 1.11 2.36 10.11
N ASP A 360 -0.10 2.16 9.58
CA ASP A 360 -0.38 1.60 8.25
C ASP A 360 0.42 0.33 7.90
N GLY A 361 0.62 -0.53 8.90
CA GLY A 361 1.36 -1.80 8.79
C GLY A 361 2.88 -1.68 8.92
N ARG A 362 3.46 -0.47 8.92
CA ARG A 362 4.90 -0.18 9.09
C ARG A 362 5.20 0.15 10.55
N TRP A 363 6.44 -0.10 10.99
CA TRP A 363 6.91 0.29 12.32
C TRP A 363 7.71 1.59 12.24
N PHE A 364 7.51 2.46 13.22
CA PHE A 364 8.24 3.72 13.40
C PHE A 364 8.69 3.83 14.87
N TYR A 365 9.79 4.52 15.13
CA TYR A 365 10.31 4.73 16.50
C TYR A 365 10.39 6.21 16.83
N PHE A 366 9.65 6.60 17.87
CA PHE A 366 9.55 7.96 18.37
C PHE A 366 10.40 8.09 19.64
N ASP A 367 11.25 9.11 19.71
CA ASP A 367 12.30 9.18 20.73
C ASP A 367 11.76 9.57 22.12
N PRO A 368 11.75 8.68 23.14
CA PRO A 368 11.19 9.01 24.46
C PRO A 368 12.00 10.09 25.21
N GLU A 369 13.24 10.35 24.79
CA GLU A 369 14.12 11.40 25.35
C GLU A 369 13.92 12.77 24.66
N ASP A 370 13.13 12.84 23.57
CA ASP A 370 12.73 14.10 22.92
C ASP A 370 11.38 14.59 23.48
N GLU A 371 11.27 15.89 23.75
CA GLU A 371 10.11 16.48 24.44
C GLU A 371 8.78 16.36 23.67
N TYR A 372 8.83 16.13 22.35
CA TYR A 372 7.67 15.89 21.48
C TYR A 372 7.67 14.49 20.88
N CYS A 373 8.58 13.62 21.34
CA CYS A 373 8.81 12.29 20.82
C CYS A 373 9.03 12.26 19.29
N ARG A 374 9.94 13.09 18.77
CA ARG A 374 10.32 13.10 17.34
C ARG A 374 10.71 11.71 16.81
N LEU A 375 10.33 11.45 15.56
CA LEU A 375 10.67 10.25 14.79
C LEU A 375 12.19 10.13 14.59
N LYS A 376 12.80 9.04 15.08
CA LYS A 376 14.16 8.69 14.66
C LYS A 376 14.14 8.12 13.25
N THR A 377 15.02 8.66 12.40
CA THR A 377 15.27 8.18 11.04
C THR A 377 16.75 7.84 10.83
N GLY A 378 17.06 7.06 9.80
CA GLY A 378 18.40 6.51 9.58
C GLY A 378 18.70 5.35 10.53
N ALA A 379 19.99 5.06 10.72
CA ALA A 379 20.45 3.99 11.62
C ALA A 379 20.68 4.53 13.04
N PHE A 380 20.13 3.86 14.06
CA PHE A 380 20.29 4.25 15.47
C PHE A 380 20.24 3.03 16.40
N GLN A 381 20.80 3.19 17.61
CA GLN A 381 20.87 2.15 18.63
C GLN A 381 19.96 2.48 19.82
N ILE A 382 19.28 1.46 20.34
CA ILE A 382 18.46 1.47 21.56
C ILE A 382 18.78 0.22 22.41
N SER A 383 18.18 0.11 23.59
CA SER A 383 18.42 -1.00 24.53
C SER A 383 18.15 -2.40 23.97
N SER A 384 17.27 -2.53 22.97
CA SER A 384 16.96 -3.80 22.31
C SER A 384 17.85 -4.14 21.09
N GLY A 385 18.74 -3.23 20.68
CA GLY A 385 19.63 -3.42 19.52
C GLY A 385 19.76 -2.18 18.63
N THR A 386 20.35 -2.37 17.45
CA THR A 386 20.50 -1.33 16.43
C THR A 386 19.52 -1.56 15.28
N TYR A 387 18.88 -0.49 14.81
CA TYR A 387 17.80 -0.53 13.83
C TYR A 387 18.00 0.53 12.74
N TYR A 388 17.24 0.43 11.65
CA TYR A 388 17.14 1.49 10.64
C TYR A 388 15.68 1.81 10.35
N VAL A 389 15.33 3.10 10.36
CA VAL A 389 13.98 3.61 10.01
C VAL A 389 14.09 4.60 8.86
N ASP A 390 13.38 4.30 7.77
CA ASP A 390 13.11 5.23 6.68
C ASP A 390 11.87 6.06 7.01
N GLU A 391 11.92 7.37 6.83
CA GLU A 391 10.81 8.30 7.12
C GLU A 391 9.48 7.89 6.45
N ASN A 392 9.54 7.31 5.26
CA ASN A 392 8.38 6.99 4.43
C ASN A 392 8.02 5.48 4.46
N LYS A 393 9.03 4.61 4.56
CA LYS A 393 8.86 3.14 4.57
C LYS A 393 8.78 2.54 5.97
N GLY A 394 9.16 3.29 7.00
CA GLY A 394 9.32 2.80 8.37
C GLY A 394 10.59 1.96 8.55
N MET A 395 10.59 1.13 9.59
CA MET A 395 11.68 0.23 9.94
C MET A 395 11.97 -0.79 8.83
N THR A 396 13.24 -0.90 8.42
CA THR A 396 13.67 -1.99 7.54
C THR A 396 13.73 -3.31 8.32
N SER A 397 13.18 -4.38 7.76
CA SER A 397 13.22 -5.72 8.32
C SER A 397 13.35 -6.76 7.21
N HIS A 398 14.14 -7.81 7.42
CA HIS A 398 14.43 -8.87 6.46
C HIS A 398 15.07 -8.38 5.15
N ASP A 399 15.89 -7.33 5.22
CA ASP A 399 16.57 -6.74 4.05
C ASP A 399 17.90 -6.07 4.42
N TRP A 400 18.68 -5.71 3.40
CA TRP A 400 19.94 -4.98 3.50
C TRP A 400 19.72 -3.48 3.73
N VAL A 401 20.52 -2.91 4.64
CA VAL A 401 20.58 -1.47 4.91
C VAL A 401 21.96 -0.96 4.49
N ARG A 402 22.01 0.10 3.67
CA ARG A 402 23.25 0.81 3.38
C ARG A 402 23.54 1.80 4.50
N LEU A 403 24.70 1.67 5.13
CA LEU A 403 25.15 2.54 6.21
C LEU A 403 25.79 3.83 5.66
N PRO A 404 25.83 4.93 6.43
CA PRO A 404 26.39 6.22 5.98
C PRO A 404 27.89 6.19 5.65
N ASP A 405 28.64 5.24 6.21
CA ASP A 405 30.06 4.98 5.90
C ASP A 405 30.27 4.24 4.56
N GLY A 406 29.19 3.83 3.91
CA GLY A 406 29.20 3.05 2.68
C GLY A 406 29.24 1.54 2.88
N ASN A 407 29.22 1.02 4.11
CA ASN A 407 29.08 -0.43 4.36
C ASN A 407 27.61 -0.89 4.27
N TRP A 408 27.40 -2.20 4.42
CA TRP A 408 26.08 -2.84 4.42
C TRP A 408 25.82 -3.53 5.76
N ALA A 409 24.66 -3.32 6.37
CA ALA A 409 24.15 -4.12 7.48
C ALA A 409 22.92 -4.94 7.04
N TRP A 410 22.56 -6.00 7.77
CA TRP A 410 21.36 -6.80 7.52
C TRP A 410 20.40 -6.71 8.70
N ALA A 411 19.17 -6.26 8.43
CA ALA A 411 18.09 -6.23 9.41
C ALA A 411 17.33 -7.57 9.40
N ASP A 412 17.12 -8.18 10.56
CA ASP A 412 16.40 -9.45 10.67
C ASP A 412 14.87 -9.27 10.63
N TRP A 413 14.10 -10.32 10.97
CA TRP A 413 12.64 -10.27 11.02
C TRP A 413 12.06 -9.31 12.07
N SER A 414 12.84 -8.95 13.10
CA SER A 414 12.49 -7.93 14.09
C SER A 414 12.91 -6.52 13.67
N GLY A 415 13.69 -6.38 12.59
CA GLY A 415 14.33 -5.14 12.16
C GLY A 415 15.67 -4.84 12.85
N ALA A 416 16.06 -5.64 13.84
CA ALA A 416 17.34 -5.51 14.50
C ALA A 416 18.49 -5.93 13.56
N PHE A 417 19.60 -5.20 13.60
CA PHE A 417 20.81 -5.54 12.86
C PHE A 417 21.46 -6.80 13.45
N VAL A 418 21.74 -7.76 12.58
CA VAL A 418 22.41 -9.00 12.98
C VAL A 418 23.90 -8.76 13.22
N SER A 419 24.47 -9.40 14.24
CA SER A 419 25.90 -9.43 14.53
C SER A 419 26.48 -10.85 14.41
N SER A 420 27.80 -10.93 14.21
CA SER A 420 28.57 -12.17 14.03
C SER A 420 28.13 -12.99 12.80
N TRP A 421 28.34 -14.32 12.85
CA TRP A 421 28.02 -15.27 11.79
C TRP A 421 26.52 -15.39 11.53
N PHE A 422 26.09 -15.15 10.28
CA PHE A 422 24.69 -15.28 9.87
C PHE A 422 24.54 -15.83 8.46
N ASN A 423 23.40 -16.48 8.18
CA ASN A 423 23.04 -16.93 6.84
C ASN A 423 21.83 -16.13 6.34
N THR A 424 22.01 -15.32 5.31
CA THR A 424 20.91 -14.56 4.69
C THR A 424 19.93 -15.51 3.97
N PRO A 425 18.66 -15.13 3.77
CA PRO A 425 17.59 -16.03 3.28
C PRO A 425 17.87 -16.72 1.92
N ASN A 426 18.79 -16.15 1.14
CA ASN A 426 19.30 -16.69 -0.12
C ASN A 426 20.40 -17.77 0.04
N GLY A 427 20.68 -18.23 1.27
CA GLY A 427 21.66 -19.26 1.58
C GLY A 427 23.12 -18.80 1.67
N LYS A 428 23.40 -17.50 1.50
CA LYS A 428 24.76 -16.94 1.63
C LYS A 428 25.13 -16.72 3.10
N THR A 429 26.37 -17.06 3.46
CA THR A 429 26.91 -16.81 4.81
C THR A 429 27.68 -15.49 4.84
N TRP A 430 27.51 -14.73 5.90
CA TRP A 430 28.19 -13.46 6.16
C TRP A 430 28.70 -13.41 7.60
N TYR A 431 29.59 -12.45 7.87
CA TYR A 431 29.98 -12.08 9.22
C TYR A 431 29.80 -10.57 9.39
N PHE A 432 28.95 -10.19 10.34
CA PHE A 432 28.63 -8.81 10.67
C PHE A 432 29.42 -8.40 11.92
N ASP A 433 30.15 -7.28 11.87
CA ASP A 433 31.13 -6.92 12.90
C ASP A 433 30.47 -6.68 14.29
N PRO A 434 30.71 -7.53 15.30
CA PRO A 434 30.13 -7.34 16.63
C PRO A 434 30.81 -6.22 17.44
N SER A 435 31.97 -5.71 16.99
CA SER A 435 32.70 -4.62 17.67
C SER A 435 32.23 -3.22 17.27
N ASN A 436 31.54 -3.10 16.13
CA ASN A 436 30.92 -1.87 15.64
C ASN A 436 29.40 -1.90 15.94
N PRO A 437 28.82 -0.87 16.58
CA PRO A 437 27.39 -0.87 16.96
C PRO A 437 26.41 -0.95 15.77
N TYR A 438 26.85 -0.64 14.55
CA TYR A 438 26.04 -0.76 13.34
C TYR A 438 26.20 -2.08 12.60
N HIS A 439 26.98 -3.02 13.16
CA HIS A 439 27.19 -4.38 12.65
C HIS A 439 27.32 -4.50 11.11
N PRO A 440 28.28 -3.80 10.48
CA PRO A 440 28.53 -3.93 9.05
C PRO A 440 28.99 -5.34 8.68
N ALA A 441 28.50 -5.86 7.56
CA ALA A 441 29.04 -7.05 6.90
C ALA A 441 30.48 -6.79 6.49
N LEU A 442 31.41 -7.61 6.96
CA LEU A 442 32.80 -7.52 6.54
C LEU A 442 32.98 -8.04 5.10
N LEU A 443 33.83 -7.35 4.34
CA LEU A 443 34.21 -7.70 2.97
C LEU A 443 35.72 -7.94 2.85
N GLY A 444 36.15 -8.65 1.81
CA GLY A 444 37.55 -8.98 1.56
C GLY A 444 38.10 -10.08 2.46
N GLU A 445 39.43 -10.16 2.59
CA GLU A 445 40.10 -11.12 3.48
C GLU A 445 40.04 -10.65 4.93
N GLN A 446 39.49 -11.47 5.81
CA GLN A 446 39.18 -11.13 7.20
C GLN A 446 39.70 -12.19 8.16
N LYS A 447 40.15 -11.79 9.36
CA LYS A 447 40.66 -12.71 10.38
C LYS A 447 39.72 -12.80 11.58
N ILE A 448 38.93 -13.87 11.62
CA ILE A 448 37.89 -14.13 12.63
C ILE A 448 38.34 -15.34 13.45
N GLU A 449 38.34 -15.22 14.78
CA GLU A 449 38.70 -16.31 15.71
C GLU A 449 40.06 -16.98 15.40
N GLY A 450 41.02 -16.19 14.90
CA GLY A 450 42.35 -16.65 14.50
C GLY A 450 42.46 -17.23 13.09
N LYS A 451 41.34 -17.60 12.45
CA LYS A 451 41.27 -18.13 11.09
C LYS A 451 41.09 -17.01 10.05
N SER A 452 41.60 -17.22 8.84
CA SER A 452 41.34 -16.32 7.69
C SER A 452 40.13 -16.79 6.90
N TYR A 453 39.30 -15.85 6.46
CA TYR A 453 38.11 -16.05 5.61
C TYR A 453 38.11 -15.00 4.48
N TYR A 454 37.31 -15.19 3.44
CA TYR A 454 37.06 -14.16 2.43
C TYR A 454 35.57 -13.96 2.16
N PHE A 455 35.11 -12.71 2.20
CA PHE A 455 33.72 -12.34 1.92
C PHE A 455 33.65 -11.45 0.67
N ASP A 456 32.85 -11.87 -0.30
CA ASP A 456 32.63 -11.17 -1.56
C ASP A 456 31.28 -10.45 -1.55
N GLU A 457 31.22 -9.20 -2.04
CA GLU A 457 29.97 -8.40 -2.06
C GLU A 457 28.84 -9.09 -2.84
N GLY A 458 29.17 -9.91 -3.84
CA GLY A 458 28.22 -10.64 -4.68
C GLY A 458 27.73 -11.96 -4.09
N TYR A 459 28.54 -12.71 -3.34
CA TYR A 459 28.18 -14.07 -2.87
C TYR A 459 28.46 -14.40 -1.39
N GLY A 460 28.99 -13.47 -0.60
CA GLY A 460 29.30 -13.69 0.82
C GLY A 460 30.55 -14.55 1.00
N LEU A 461 30.56 -15.41 2.02
CA LEU A 461 31.70 -16.27 2.34
C LEU A 461 32.06 -17.21 1.17
N ALA A 462 33.24 -17.01 0.61
CA ALA A 462 33.86 -17.87 -0.37
C ALA A 462 34.06 -19.29 0.16
N ARG A 463 33.78 -20.30 -0.67
CA ARG A 463 33.97 -21.73 -0.36
C ARG A 463 34.35 -22.52 -1.61
N ASN A 464 35.17 -23.55 -1.45
CA ASN A 464 35.64 -24.45 -2.50
C ASN A 464 36.19 -23.74 -3.75
N GLN A 465 36.94 -22.65 -3.58
CA GLN A 465 37.48 -21.87 -4.70
C GLN A 465 38.79 -21.14 -4.36
N TRP A 466 39.56 -20.82 -5.39
CA TRP A 466 40.75 -19.96 -5.29
C TRP A 466 40.36 -18.48 -5.31
N ILE A 467 40.57 -17.81 -4.17
CA ILE A 467 40.41 -16.37 -4.03
C ILE A 467 41.71 -15.68 -4.40
N THR A 468 41.67 -14.77 -5.38
CA THR A 468 42.84 -13.98 -5.82
C THR A 468 42.89 -12.67 -5.05
N ARG A 469 43.99 -12.43 -4.33
CA ARG A 469 44.20 -11.21 -3.52
C ARG A 469 44.75 -10.07 -4.42
N PRO A 470 44.72 -8.79 -3.97
CA PRO A 470 45.18 -7.66 -4.79
C PRO A 470 46.65 -7.69 -5.21
N ASP A 471 47.49 -8.49 -4.53
CA ASP A 471 48.89 -8.75 -4.90
C ASP A 471 49.06 -9.91 -5.90
N GLY A 472 47.96 -10.45 -6.42
CA GLY A 472 47.94 -11.57 -7.37
C GLY A 472 48.12 -12.95 -6.74
N ILE A 473 48.43 -13.04 -5.44
CA ILE A 473 48.57 -14.32 -4.73
C ILE A 473 47.17 -14.89 -4.46
N LYS A 474 46.96 -16.17 -4.77
CA LYS A 474 45.69 -16.85 -4.50
C LYS A 474 45.75 -17.65 -3.20
N ARG A 475 44.64 -17.69 -2.47
CA ARG A 475 44.43 -18.60 -1.33
C ARG A 475 43.23 -19.50 -1.59
N TRP A 476 43.27 -20.75 -1.13
CA TRP A 476 42.16 -21.68 -1.31
C TRP A 476 41.16 -21.53 -0.16
N ALA A 477 39.91 -21.21 -0.47
CA ALA A 477 38.82 -21.24 0.49
C ALA A 477 38.27 -22.68 0.59
N GLY A 478 38.35 -23.29 1.77
CA GLY A 478 37.84 -24.65 2.02
C GLY A 478 36.30 -24.75 1.98
N PRO A 479 35.73 -25.94 2.27
CA PRO A 479 34.28 -26.14 2.41
C PRO A 479 33.67 -25.32 3.56
N ASP A 480 34.46 -25.06 4.62
CA ASP A 480 34.12 -24.20 5.74
C ASP A 480 34.46 -22.71 5.48
N GLY A 481 35.02 -22.40 4.30
CA GLY A 481 35.43 -21.06 3.88
C GLY A 481 36.76 -20.57 4.46
N VAL A 482 37.47 -21.41 5.24
CA VAL A 482 38.78 -21.05 5.77
C VAL A 482 39.80 -20.98 4.64
N LEU A 483 40.55 -19.88 4.58
CA LEU A 483 41.63 -19.68 3.61
C LEU A 483 42.89 -20.44 4.05
N THR A 484 43.39 -21.29 3.15
CA THR A 484 44.62 -22.07 3.33
C THR A 484 45.50 -22.03 2.07
N GLY A 485 46.80 -22.09 2.28
CA GLY A 485 47.82 -22.07 1.24
C GLY A 485 47.95 -20.73 0.53
N TYR A 486 49.01 -20.63 -0.27
CA TYR A 486 49.35 -19.50 -1.10
C TYR A 486 49.82 -20.03 -2.46
N LEU A 487 49.20 -19.56 -3.54
CA LEU A 487 49.57 -19.88 -4.91
C LEU A 487 49.99 -18.59 -5.61
N SER A 488 51.27 -18.48 -5.99
CA SER A 488 51.82 -17.28 -6.62
C SER A 488 51.28 -17.08 -8.06
N PRO A 489 51.44 -15.88 -8.65
CA PRO A 489 51.17 -15.66 -10.07
C PRO A 489 51.90 -16.62 -11.02
N ASP A 490 53.07 -17.13 -10.60
CA ASP A 490 53.86 -18.15 -11.33
C ASP A 490 53.37 -19.60 -11.13
N ASN A 491 52.21 -19.79 -10.49
CA ASN A 491 51.64 -21.06 -10.02
C ASN A 491 52.50 -21.83 -9.00
N ILE A 492 53.43 -21.18 -8.29
CA ILE A 492 54.21 -21.82 -7.21
C ILE A 492 53.35 -21.92 -5.94
N PHE A 493 53.21 -23.12 -5.38
CA PHE A 493 52.45 -23.34 -4.15
C PHE A 493 53.34 -23.29 -2.90
N THR A 494 52.87 -22.56 -1.88
CA THR A 494 53.45 -22.50 -0.54
C THR A 494 52.36 -22.79 0.49
N ALA A 495 52.62 -23.69 1.44
CA ALA A 495 51.71 -24.03 2.52
C ALA A 495 51.69 -22.94 3.60
N ASP A 496 50.68 -22.93 4.49
CA ASP A 496 50.52 -21.87 5.52
C ASP A 496 51.66 -21.82 6.57
N ASN A 497 52.51 -22.85 6.64
CA ASN A 497 53.74 -22.87 7.44
C ASN A 497 54.99 -22.36 6.68
N GLY A 498 54.82 -21.84 5.46
CA GLY A 498 55.90 -21.32 4.62
C GLY A 498 56.69 -22.36 3.82
N THR A 499 56.36 -23.66 3.89
CA THR A 499 57.07 -24.68 3.09
C THR A 499 56.51 -24.79 1.68
N GLN A 500 57.38 -25.19 0.73
CA GLN A 500 57.01 -25.47 -0.66
C GLN A 500 57.08 -26.99 -0.90
N PRO A 501 56.01 -27.75 -0.61
CA PRO A 501 55.97 -29.19 -0.83
C PRO A 501 56.01 -29.55 -2.33
N THR A 502 56.22 -30.84 -2.62
CA THR A 502 56.13 -31.41 -3.97
C THR A 502 55.29 -32.69 -3.94
N GLY A 503 54.80 -33.16 -5.09
CA GLY A 503 53.89 -34.32 -5.15
C GLY A 503 52.45 -33.96 -4.75
N THR A 504 51.77 -34.87 -4.05
CA THR A 504 50.33 -34.72 -3.73
C THR A 504 50.12 -33.99 -2.41
N VAL A 505 49.43 -32.84 -2.44
CA VAL A 505 49.07 -32.05 -1.25
C VAL A 505 47.55 -32.05 -1.08
N LYS A 506 47.07 -32.30 0.15
CA LYS A 506 45.64 -32.26 0.49
C LYS A 506 45.32 -31.00 1.28
N LEU A 507 44.49 -30.16 0.69
CA LEU A 507 43.81 -29.04 1.34
C LEU A 507 42.36 -29.47 1.69
N PRO A 508 41.64 -28.75 2.56
CA PRO A 508 40.23 -29.00 2.79
C PRO A 508 39.44 -28.88 1.47
N GLY A 509 38.82 -29.98 1.02
CA GLY A 509 38.04 -30.00 -0.23
C GLY A 509 38.84 -30.06 -1.54
N LEU A 510 40.18 -29.99 -1.54
CA LEU A 510 41.00 -29.97 -2.76
C LEU A 510 42.27 -30.83 -2.61
N THR A 511 42.56 -31.65 -3.62
CA THR A 511 43.85 -32.34 -3.74
C THR A 511 44.65 -31.72 -4.88
N LEU A 512 45.78 -31.12 -4.55
CA LEU A 512 46.74 -30.52 -5.49
C LEU A 512 47.83 -31.51 -5.86
N HIS A 513 48.29 -31.42 -7.10
CA HIS A 513 49.47 -32.14 -7.59
C HIS A 513 50.54 -31.14 -8.00
N ILE A 514 51.70 -31.20 -7.34
CA ILE A 514 52.77 -30.20 -7.44
C ILE A 514 54.01 -30.84 -8.09
N GLY A 515 54.63 -30.12 -9.03
CA GLY A 515 55.87 -30.50 -9.69
C GLY A 515 57.11 -30.43 -8.78
N SER A 516 58.25 -30.89 -9.30
CA SER A 516 59.56 -30.74 -8.64
C SER A 516 60.10 -29.30 -8.68
N ASP A 517 59.44 -28.42 -9.42
CA ASP A 517 59.63 -26.97 -9.50
C ASP A 517 58.69 -26.20 -8.55
N HIS A 518 58.02 -26.91 -7.63
CA HIS A 518 57.02 -26.39 -6.69
C HIS A 518 55.76 -25.78 -7.34
N LYS A 519 55.55 -25.97 -8.65
CA LYS A 519 54.37 -25.46 -9.36
C LYS A 519 53.19 -26.43 -9.30
N VAL A 520 51.99 -25.88 -9.14
CA VAL A 520 50.74 -26.65 -9.32
C VAL A 520 50.62 -27.06 -10.77
N LYS A 521 50.43 -28.36 -11.00
CA LYS A 521 50.23 -28.93 -12.34
C LYS A 521 48.86 -28.52 -12.88
N THR A 522 48.82 -28.16 -14.15
CA THR A 522 47.60 -27.76 -14.87
C THR A 522 47.68 -28.23 -16.32
N GLY A 523 46.55 -28.61 -16.92
CA GLY A 523 46.48 -29.15 -18.28
C GLY A 523 46.90 -30.62 -18.38
N TRP A 524 47.27 -31.05 -19.59
CA TRP A 524 47.71 -32.42 -19.87
C TRP A 524 49.13 -32.68 -19.35
N VAL A 525 49.30 -33.73 -18.55
CA VAL A 525 50.59 -34.13 -17.97
C VAL A 525 50.78 -35.65 -18.10
N LYS A 526 52.01 -36.09 -18.43
CA LYS A 526 52.37 -37.50 -18.56
C LYS A 526 53.32 -37.92 -17.44
N GLU A 527 52.89 -38.89 -16.62
CA GLU A 527 53.62 -39.37 -15.46
C GLU A 527 53.63 -40.90 -15.43
N ASN A 528 54.80 -41.51 -15.25
CA ASN A 528 54.99 -42.98 -15.22
C ASN A 528 54.33 -43.72 -16.41
N GLY A 529 54.32 -43.09 -17.59
CA GLY A 529 53.70 -43.60 -18.82
C GLY A 529 52.19 -43.36 -18.95
N LYS A 530 51.51 -42.92 -17.88
CA LYS A 530 50.07 -42.60 -17.87
C LYS A 530 49.83 -41.13 -18.19
N ASP A 531 48.69 -40.84 -18.80
CA ASP A 531 48.21 -39.47 -19.08
C ASP A 531 47.21 -39.02 -18.00
N TYR A 532 47.38 -37.80 -17.51
CA TYR A 532 46.52 -37.12 -16.54
C TYR A 532 46.09 -35.77 -17.11
N TYR A 533 44.95 -35.25 -16.65
CA TYR A 533 44.56 -33.86 -16.89
C TYR A 533 44.29 -33.17 -15.56
N TYR A 534 44.98 -32.07 -15.31
CA TYR A 534 44.79 -31.25 -14.12
C TYR A 534 44.01 -29.98 -14.49
N LEU A 535 43.01 -29.62 -13.69
CA LEU A 535 42.14 -28.47 -13.91
C LEU A 535 42.88 -27.17 -13.56
N ASN A 536 42.28 -26.02 -13.91
CA ASN A 536 42.83 -24.69 -13.63
C ASN A 536 42.89 -24.35 -12.12
N ASP A 537 42.24 -25.14 -11.26
CA ASP A 537 42.32 -25.08 -9.80
C ASP A 537 43.39 -26.03 -9.20
N GLY A 538 44.07 -26.82 -10.05
CA GLY A 538 45.09 -27.79 -9.66
C GLY A 538 44.54 -29.17 -9.23
N SER A 539 43.23 -29.38 -9.28
CA SER A 539 42.62 -30.70 -9.06
C SER A 539 42.85 -31.65 -10.23
N ALA A 540 42.81 -32.96 -9.99
CA ALA A 540 42.86 -33.98 -11.05
C ALA A 540 41.46 -34.23 -11.64
N ALA A 541 41.35 -34.30 -12.97
CA ALA A 541 40.14 -34.75 -13.64
C ALA A 541 39.82 -36.21 -13.24
N SER A 542 38.54 -36.48 -13.00
CA SER A 542 38.02 -37.80 -12.63
C SER A 542 36.64 -38.01 -13.28
N ASP A 543 36.28 -39.28 -13.50
CA ASP A 543 35.08 -39.67 -14.27
C ASP A 543 35.08 -39.06 -15.69
N TRP A 544 33.91 -38.85 -16.28
CA TRP A 544 33.75 -38.13 -17.54
C TRP A 544 34.10 -36.65 -17.40
N PHE A 545 35.09 -36.19 -18.16
CA PHE A 545 35.46 -34.78 -18.21
C PHE A 545 35.52 -34.27 -19.66
N ASN A 546 34.92 -33.11 -19.92
CA ASN A 546 34.90 -32.50 -21.24
C ASN A 546 36.02 -31.45 -21.37
N ILE A 547 36.98 -31.72 -22.26
CA ILE A 547 38.14 -30.87 -22.51
C ILE A 547 37.95 -30.29 -23.92
N GLN A 548 37.64 -29.00 -23.99
CA GLN A 548 37.46 -28.25 -25.24
C GLN A 548 36.48 -28.91 -26.23
N GLY A 549 35.30 -29.32 -25.73
CA GLY A 549 34.26 -29.99 -26.50
C GLY A 549 34.44 -31.50 -26.64
N THR A 550 35.62 -32.04 -26.31
CA THR A 550 35.93 -33.48 -26.43
C THR A 550 35.78 -34.18 -25.08
N TRP A 551 34.99 -35.26 -25.03
CA TRP A 551 34.89 -36.10 -23.83
C TRP A 551 36.06 -37.08 -23.69
N TYR A 552 36.58 -37.17 -22.47
CA TYR A 552 37.55 -38.15 -22.00
C TYR A 552 37.00 -38.77 -20.70
N TYR A 553 37.46 -39.97 -20.34
CA TYR A 553 37.14 -40.60 -19.07
C TYR A 553 38.42 -40.86 -18.26
N PHE A 554 38.40 -40.48 -16.99
CA PHE A 554 39.51 -40.61 -16.05
C PHE A 554 39.09 -41.54 -14.89
N ASN A 555 39.96 -42.48 -14.50
CA ASN A 555 39.64 -43.38 -13.38
C ASN A 555 39.76 -42.67 -12.01
N THR A 556 39.49 -43.40 -10.92
CA THR A 556 39.55 -42.88 -9.53
C THR A 556 40.94 -42.36 -9.11
N ASN A 557 41.99 -42.68 -9.87
CA ASN A 557 43.36 -42.21 -9.64
C ASN A 557 43.70 -40.99 -10.53
N GLY A 558 42.75 -40.49 -11.33
CA GLY A 558 42.94 -39.41 -12.30
C GLY A 558 43.54 -39.83 -13.65
N GLU A 559 43.62 -41.14 -13.93
CA GLU A 559 44.33 -41.66 -15.10
C GLU A 559 43.40 -41.73 -16.32
N LYS A 560 43.79 -41.11 -17.45
CA LYS A 560 43.05 -41.14 -18.73
C LYS A 560 42.91 -42.58 -19.24
N GLN A 561 41.68 -43.03 -19.43
CA GLN A 561 41.39 -44.35 -19.98
C GLN A 561 41.38 -44.36 -21.52
N THR A 562 41.55 -45.56 -22.09
CA THR A 562 41.51 -45.86 -23.54
C THR A 562 40.90 -47.25 -23.73
N GLY A 563 40.41 -47.54 -24.94
CA GLY A 563 39.70 -48.79 -25.25
C GLY A 563 38.28 -48.80 -24.70
N TRP A 564 37.75 -50.01 -24.46
CA TRP A 564 36.43 -50.22 -23.89
C TRP A 564 36.41 -50.00 -22.38
N ILE A 565 35.44 -49.21 -21.90
CA ILE A 565 35.11 -49.08 -20.48
C ILE A 565 33.64 -49.47 -20.25
N HIS A 566 33.36 -50.12 -19.12
CA HIS A 566 32.00 -50.46 -18.71
C HIS A 566 31.62 -49.66 -17.47
N LEU A 567 30.54 -48.88 -17.59
CA LEU A 567 30.02 -48.01 -16.54
C LEU A 567 28.56 -48.38 -16.25
N ARG A 568 27.95 -47.77 -15.22
CA ARG A 568 26.55 -48.03 -14.85
C ARG A 568 25.55 -47.85 -16.00
N SER A 569 25.86 -46.95 -16.94
CA SER A 569 25.03 -46.63 -18.11
C SER A 569 25.28 -47.54 -19.33
N GLY A 570 26.27 -48.44 -19.27
CA GLY A 570 26.64 -49.35 -20.37
C GLY A 570 28.12 -49.29 -20.75
N TRP A 571 28.43 -49.83 -21.93
CA TRP A 571 29.78 -49.81 -22.51
C TRP A 571 30.03 -48.53 -23.31
N TYR A 572 31.25 -48.01 -23.24
CA TYR A 572 31.75 -46.86 -24.00
C TYR A 572 33.11 -47.19 -24.59
N TYR A 573 33.46 -46.58 -25.74
CA TYR A 573 34.78 -46.74 -26.34
C TYR A 573 35.54 -45.41 -26.42
N LEU A 574 36.74 -45.42 -25.86
CA LEU A 574 37.69 -44.32 -25.82
C LEU A 574 38.80 -44.66 -26.83
N GLY A 575 39.12 -43.78 -27.78
CA GLY A 575 40.17 -44.03 -28.76
C GLY A 575 41.56 -44.21 -28.12
N ALA A 576 42.58 -44.55 -28.91
CA ALA A 576 43.97 -44.58 -28.42
C ALA A 576 44.45 -43.20 -27.92
N ASP A 577 43.91 -42.12 -28.47
CA ASP A 577 44.05 -40.75 -27.98
C ASP A 577 43.30 -40.48 -26.66
N GLY A 578 42.39 -41.36 -26.25
CA GLY A 578 41.49 -41.21 -25.10
C GLY A 578 40.20 -40.47 -25.40
N LYS A 579 39.95 -40.10 -26.66
CA LYS A 579 38.72 -39.39 -27.04
C LYS A 579 37.55 -40.36 -27.15
N MET A 580 36.45 -40.07 -26.45
CA MET A 580 35.20 -40.81 -26.58
C MET A 580 34.77 -40.86 -28.05
N ARG A 581 34.28 -42.03 -28.48
CA ARG A 581 33.74 -42.23 -29.84
C ARG A 581 32.21 -42.29 -29.81
N THR A 582 31.61 -41.94 -30.93
CA THR A 582 30.17 -42.03 -31.20
C THR A 582 29.99 -42.55 -32.63
N GLY A 583 28.83 -43.13 -32.94
CA GLY A 583 28.58 -43.75 -34.24
C GLY A 583 29.35 -45.06 -34.44
N TRP A 584 29.70 -45.38 -35.69
CA TRP A 584 30.39 -46.62 -36.03
C TRP A 584 31.87 -46.62 -35.64
N ILE A 585 32.30 -47.71 -35.02
CA ILE A 585 33.71 -48.04 -34.78
C ILE A 585 34.00 -49.48 -35.22
N LYS A 586 35.28 -49.78 -35.44
CA LYS A 586 35.77 -51.13 -35.69
C LYS A 586 36.89 -51.45 -34.70
N ASP A 587 36.78 -52.57 -34.01
CA ASP A 587 37.72 -53.03 -32.99
C ASP A 587 37.80 -54.56 -33.00
N ASP A 588 39.00 -55.12 -32.85
CA ASP A 588 39.33 -56.54 -33.07
C ASP A 588 38.60 -57.18 -34.27
N GLY A 589 38.60 -56.48 -35.41
CA GLY A 589 37.93 -56.90 -36.64
C GLY A 589 36.39 -56.82 -36.64
N LYS A 590 35.74 -56.75 -35.48
CA LYS A 590 34.29 -56.57 -35.31
C LYS A 590 33.88 -55.11 -35.50
N ASP A 591 32.70 -54.89 -36.04
CA ASP A 591 32.08 -53.55 -36.13
C ASP A 591 31.08 -53.37 -34.98
N TYR A 592 31.07 -52.18 -34.38
CA TYR A 592 30.17 -51.80 -33.29
C TYR A 592 29.57 -50.43 -33.58
N TYR A 593 28.42 -50.13 -32.96
CA TYR A 593 27.79 -48.83 -33.07
C TYR A 593 27.52 -48.24 -31.68
N LEU A 594 27.94 -46.99 -31.49
CA LEU A 594 27.77 -46.20 -30.28
C LEU A 594 26.73 -45.11 -30.55
N ASP A 595 25.86 -44.81 -29.59
CA ASP A 595 24.85 -43.77 -29.73
C ASP A 595 25.45 -42.34 -29.69
N SER A 596 24.59 -41.32 -29.73
CA SER A 596 25.02 -39.91 -29.64
C SER A 596 25.70 -39.54 -28.31
N ASN A 597 25.51 -40.36 -27.28
CA ASN A 597 26.10 -40.20 -25.95
C ASN A 597 27.37 -41.06 -25.78
N GLY A 598 27.77 -41.84 -26.80
CA GLY A 598 28.91 -42.76 -26.77
C GLY A 598 28.61 -44.16 -26.24
N THR A 599 27.36 -44.45 -25.91
CA THR A 599 26.92 -45.71 -25.30
C THR A 599 26.74 -46.79 -26.37
N MET A 600 27.30 -47.98 -26.14
CA MET A 600 27.21 -49.11 -27.08
C MET A 600 25.77 -49.60 -27.25
N VAL A 601 25.30 -49.61 -28.50
CA VAL A 601 23.97 -50.10 -28.86
C VAL A 601 23.98 -51.63 -28.93
N THR A 602 22.94 -52.24 -28.37
CA THR A 602 22.65 -53.68 -28.47
C THR A 602 21.20 -53.88 -28.94
N GLY A 603 20.85 -55.08 -29.40
CA GLY A 603 19.57 -55.32 -30.06
C GLY A 603 19.57 -54.82 -31.52
N TYR A 604 18.38 -54.53 -32.06
CA TYR A 604 18.21 -54.07 -33.43
C TYR A 604 18.40 -52.56 -33.57
N THR A 605 19.13 -52.12 -34.59
CA THR A 605 19.29 -50.70 -34.95
C THR A 605 19.35 -50.51 -36.47
N THR A 606 18.95 -49.34 -36.97
CA THR A 606 18.99 -49.01 -38.41
C THR A 606 20.00 -47.92 -38.69
N TRP A 607 20.89 -48.13 -39.66
CA TRP A 607 21.81 -47.10 -40.14
C TRP A 607 21.80 -47.05 -41.67
N GLY A 608 21.62 -45.85 -42.23
CA GLY A 608 21.33 -45.69 -43.66
C GLY A 608 20.07 -46.48 -44.04
N SER A 609 20.15 -47.25 -45.13
CA SER A 609 19.07 -48.13 -45.61
C SER A 609 19.21 -49.58 -45.14
N LYS A 610 19.90 -49.83 -44.02
CA LYS A 610 20.24 -51.19 -43.54
C LYS A 610 19.80 -51.40 -42.09
N LEU A 611 19.34 -52.61 -41.81
CA LEU A 611 19.06 -53.11 -40.45
C LEU A 611 20.30 -53.86 -39.94
N TYR A 612 20.64 -53.63 -38.68
CA TYR A 612 21.70 -54.32 -37.96
C TYR A 612 21.14 -54.89 -36.66
N TRP A 613 21.77 -55.95 -36.17
CA TRP A 613 21.52 -56.52 -34.84
C TRP A 613 22.84 -56.80 -34.13
N ALA A 614 22.91 -56.44 -32.85
CA ALA A 614 24.01 -56.78 -31.95
C ALA A 614 23.50 -57.60 -30.77
N GLY A 615 24.29 -58.60 -30.37
CA GLY A 615 24.06 -59.36 -29.13
C GLY A 615 24.52 -58.58 -27.89
N ALA A 616 24.59 -59.28 -26.75
CA ALA A 616 25.18 -58.72 -25.53
C ALA A 616 26.68 -58.39 -25.67
N ASP A 617 27.36 -58.91 -26.70
CA ASP A 617 28.75 -58.56 -27.03
C ASP A 617 28.87 -57.31 -27.92
N GLY A 618 27.77 -56.63 -28.27
CA GLY A 618 27.77 -55.38 -29.04
C GLY A 618 28.12 -55.50 -30.53
N ALA A 619 28.58 -56.68 -30.98
CA ALA A 619 29.07 -56.89 -32.34
C ALA A 619 27.93 -56.81 -33.36
N MET A 620 27.92 -55.75 -34.16
CA MET A 620 26.87 -55.45 -35.13
C MET A 620 26.94 -56.39 -36.34
N LYS A 621 25.81 -57.03 -36.65
CA LYS A 621 25.64 -57.92 -37.81
C LYS A 621 24.49 -57.41 -38.67
N GLU A 622 24.76 -57.15 -39.94
CA GLU A 622 23.74 -56.74 -40.91
C GLU A 622 22.65 -57.82 -41.04
N GLN A 623 21.39 -57.39 -41.10
CA GLN A 623 20.22 -58.26 -41.13
C GLN A 623 19.44 -58.07 -42.44
N PRO A 624 18.88 -59.15 -43.03
CA PRO A 624 18.03 -59.03 -44.21
C PRO A 624 16.73 -58.29 -43.84
N CYS A 625 16.59 -57.06 -44.35
CA CYS A 625 15.38 -56.26 -44.27
C CYS A 625 15.25 -55.46 -45.57
N TYR A 626 14.13 -55.65 -46.26
CA TYR A 626 13.84 -55.08 -47.57
C TYR A 626 13.05 -53.76 -47.45
N TYR A 627 12.32 -53.55 -46.34
CA TYR A 627 11.51 -52.36 -46.06
C TYR A 627 11.88 -51.71 -44.70
N PRO A 628 13.12 -51.20 -44.53
CA PRO A 628 13.61 -50.65 -43.26
C PRO A 628 12.86 -49.38 -42.79
N ASP A 629 12.23 -48.65 -43.71
CA ASP A 629 11.33 -47.53 -43.40
C ASP A 629 10.03 -48.02 -42.74
N MET A 630 9.41 -49.09 -43.27
CA MET A 630 8.26 -49.74 -42.65
C MET A 630 8.64 -50.27 -41.26
N TYR A 631 9.77 -50.99 -41.15
CA TYR A 631 10.29 -51.47 -39.86
C TYR A 631 10.44 -50.35 -38.82
N ARG A 632 10.93 -49.18 -39.20
CA ARG A 632 11.05 -48.03 -38.30
C ARG A 632 9.68 -47.48 -37.88
N TYR A 633 8.69 -47.46 -38.78
CA TYR A 633 7.33 -47.07 -38.42
C TYR A 633 6.67 -48.09 -37.50
N ALA A 634 6.87 -49.40 -37.73
CA ALA A 634 6.32 -50.50 -36.93
C ALA A 634 6.52 -50.32 -35.42
N GLN A 635 7.71 -49.86 -35.00
CA GLN A 635 8.07 -49.67 -33.59
C GLN A 635 7.10 -48.79 -32.79
N ASN A 636 6.42 -47.85 -33.47
CA ASN A 636 5.50 -46.88 -32.86
C ASN A 636 4.04 -47.41 -32.72
N TYR A 637 3.77 -48.65 -33.13
CA TYR A 637 2.43 -49.23 -33.12
C TYR A 637 2.30 -50.36 -32.09
N TYR A 638 1.35 -50.20 -31.17
CA TYR A 638 0.90 -51.27 -30.29
C TYR A 638 -0.04 -52.25 -31.02
N SER A 639 0.04 -53.52 -30.65
CA SER A 639 -0.87 -54.58 -31.09
C SER A 639 -1.32 -55.40 -29.88
N ALA A 640 -2.57 -55.88 -29.90
CA ALA A 640 -3.12 -56.75 -28.86
C ALA A 640 -2.56 -58.19 -28.93
N THR A 641 -1.76 -58.49 -29.95
CA THR A 641 -1.13 -59.79 -30.19
C THR A 641 0.38 -59.62 -30.33
N ASN A 642 1.15 -60.70 -30.27
CA ASN A 642 2.59 -60.70 -30.55
C ASN A 642 2.93 -60.58 -32.06
N TRP A 643 2.01 -60.01 -32.85
CA TRP A 643 2.10 -59.78 -34.28
C TRP A 643 1.65 -58.35 -34.63
N LEU A 644 2.19 -57.80 -35.72
CA LEU A 644 1.76 -56.53 -36.32
C LEU A 644 1.83 -56.66 -37.84
N ILE A 645 0.79 -56.18 -38.54
CA ILE A 645 0.78 -56.06 -40.00
C ILE A 645 0.91 -54.58 -40.39
N GLN A 646 1.72 -54.31 -41.41
CA GLN A 646 1.78 -53.01 -42.06
C GLN A 646 1.65 -53.13 -43.58
N ILE A 647 0.97 -52.17 -44.20
CA ILE A 647 0.65 -52.18 -45.63
C ILE A 647 0.87 -50.77 -46.19
N ASP A 648 1.80 -50.64 -47.14
CA ASP A 648 2.04 -49.42 -47.89
C ASP A 648 1.36 -49.56 -49.27
N THR A 649 0.33 -48.76 -49.50
CA THR A 649 -0.49 -48.74 -50.72
C THR A 649 0.17 -47.97 -51.87
N THR A 650 1.18 -47.15 -51.58
CA THR A 650 1.99 -46.43 -52.57
C THR A 650 3.06 -47.35 -53.15
N GLY A 651 3.87 -47.97 -52.28
CA GLY A 651 4.87 -48.96 -52.67
C GLY A 651 4.29 -50.34 -53.01
N ASN A 652 3.01 -50.58 -52.72
CA ASN A 652 2.33 -51.88 -52.80
C ASN A 652 3.09 -52.99 -52.03
N ARG A 653 3.45 -52.66 -50.78
CA ARG A 653 4.26 -53.47 -49.86
C ARG A 653 3.41 -53.97 -48.69
N PHE A 654 3.72 -55.16 -48.21
CA PHE A 654 3.07 -55.78 -47.06
C PHE A 654 4.15 -56.36 -46.16
N ALA A 655 4.15 -55.98 -44.88
CA ALA A 655 5.11 -56.44 -43.89
C ALA A 655 4.39 -57.04 -42.68
N VAL A 656 4.96 -58.14 -42.17
CA VAL A 656 4.56 -58.80 -40.93
C VAL A 656 5.71 -58.71 -39.95
N TYR A 657 5.42 -58.25 -38.73
CA TYR A 657 6.36 -58.20 -37.63
C TYR A 657 5.91 -59.08 -36.48
N LYS A 658 6.88 -59.60 -35.72
CA LYS A 658 6.66 -60.42 -34.52
C LYS A 658 7.42 -59.81 -33.35
N GLY A 659 6.84 -59.84 -32.16
CA GLY A 659 7.43 -59.20 -30.97
C GLY A 659 6.40 -58.42 -30.16
N SER A 660 6.76 -57.19 -29.77
CA SER A 660 5.89 -56.27 -29.02
C SER A 660 6.18 -54.81 -29.39
N HIS A 661 5.37 -53.89 -28.88
CA HIS A 661 5.55 -52.44 -29.08
C HIS A 661 6.99 -51.99 -28.72
N GLY A 662 7.61 -51.18 -29.59
CA GLY A 662 9.02 -50.78 -29.49
C GLY A 662 10.07 -51.88 -29.71
N ASN A 663 9.65 -53.14 -29.88
CA ASN A 663 10.52 -54.32 -30.02
C ASN A 663 9.96 -55.28 -31.10
N TRP A 664 9.52 -54.73 -32.22
CA TRP A 664 9.05 -55.48 -33.37
C TRP A 664 10.23 -55.97 -34.21
N VAL A 665 10.24 -57.25 -34.58
CA VAL A 665 11.23 -57.87 -35.48
C VAL A 665 10.55 -58.20 -36.82
N VAL A 666 11.23 -57.95 -37.94
CA VAL A 666 10.75 -58.35 -39.28
C VAL A 666 10.52 -59.87 -39.30
N TRP A 667 9.34 -60.30 -39.73
CA TRP A 667 9.02 -61.73 -39.89
C TRP A 667 8.81 -62.10 -41.37
N TYR A 668 8.04 -61.31 -42.11
CA TYR A 668 7.92 -61.42 -43.57
C TYR A 668 7.75 -60.05 -44.23
N GLU A 669 8.26 -59.92 -45.44
CA GLU A 669 8.13 -58.75 -46.32
C GLU A 669 7.74 -59.24 -47.72
N TRP A 670 6.61 -58.77 -48.24
CA TRP A 670 6.00 -59.23 -49.48
C TRP A 670 5.49 -58.06 -50.33
N ARG A 671 5.33 -58.29 -51.64
CA ARG A 671 4.52 -57.43 -52.51
C ARG A 671 3.04 -57.81 -52.37
N CYS A 672 2.18 -56.81 -52.37
CA CYS A 672 0.72 -56.97 -52.40
C CYS A 672 0.11 -56.23 -53.61
N THR A 673 -1.18 -56.36 -53.85
CA THR A 673 -1.92 -55.47 -54.75
C THR A 673 -3.02 -54.78 -53.98
N THR A 674 -3.00 -53.45 -54.00
CA THR A 674 -3.91 -52.59 -53.23
C THR A 674 -4.92 -51.89 -54.15
N GLY A 675 -5.76 -51.02 -53.57
CA GLY A 675 -6.86 -50.36 -54.27
C GLY A 675 -6.39 -49.57 -55.50
N ALA A 676 -7.12 -49.73 -56.60
CA ALA A 676 -6.96 -48.93 -57.80
C ALA A 676 -7.42 -47.47 -57.58
N PRO A 677 -6.97 -46.50 -58.40
CA PRO A 677 -7.45 -45.12 -58.30
C PRO A 677 -8.98 -45.01 -58.34
N GLY A 678 -9.56 -44.35 -57.34
CA GLY A 678 -11.02 -44.25 -57.14
C GLY A 678 -11.64 -45.41 -56.35
N MET A 679 -10.93 -46.53 -56.19
CA MET A 679 -11.34 -47.71 -55.42
C MET A 679 -10.25 -48.08 -54.38
N TRP A 680 -9.89 -47.09 -53.57
CA TRP A 680 -8.72 -47.12 -52.69
C TRP A 680 -8.81 -48.14 -51.54
N THR A 681 -7.66 -48.66 -51.10
CA THR A 681 -7.56 -49.38 -49.82
C THR A 681 -7.64 -48.36 -48.68
N PRO A 682 -8.43 -48.61 -47.62
CA PRO A 682 -8.60 -47.65 -46.53
C PRO A 682 -7.29 -47.44 -45.76
N HIS A 683 -6.88 -46.18 -45.59
CA HIS A 683 -5.76 -45.79 -44.74
C HIS A 683 -6.17 -45.69 -43.26
N GLY A 684 -5.23 -45.92 -42.35
CA GLY A 684 -5.42 -45.79 -40.91
C GLY A 684 -4.94 -47.01 -40.11
N GLN A 685 -5.46 -47.14 -38.88
CA GLN A 685 -5.20 -48.27 -38.00
C GLN A 685 -6.46 -49.13 -37.85
N PHE A 686 -6.31 -50.42 -38.10
CA PHE A 686 -7.38 -51.42 -38.04
C PHE A 686 -6.95 -52.61 -37.18
N THR A 687 -7.82 -53.60 -37.02
CA THR A 687 -7.52 -54.87 -36.36
C THR A 687 -7.97 -56.03 -37.24
N ALA A 688 -7.17 -57.10 -37.28
CA ALA A 688 -7.50 -58.33 -38.00
C ALA A 688 -8.82 -58.90 -37.47
N GLY A 689 -9.86 -58.82 -38.30
CA GLY A 689 -11.23 -59.18 -37.96
C GLY A 689 -11.57 -60.63 -38.28
N HIS A 690 -12.81 -60.86 -38.73
CA HIS A 690 -13.30 -62.17 -39.17
C HIS A 690 -12.41 -62.79 -40.27
N LYS A 691 -12.40 -64.12 -40.34
CA LYS A 691 -11.65 -64.89 -41.35
C LYS A 691 -12.53 -65.93 -42.01
N GLY A 692 -12.26 -66.23 -43.28
CA GLY A 692 -12.94 -67.32 -43.97
C GLY A 692 -12.12 -67.94 -45.10
N LEU A 693 -12.45 -69.19 -45.41
CA LEU A 693 -11.71 -70.01 -46.37
C LEU A 693 -11.75 -69.42 -47.78
N TYR A 694 -12.90 -68.88 -48.20
CA TYR A 694 -13.05 -68.18 -49.48
C TYR A 694 -14.24 -67.20 -49.47
N PHE A 695 -14.28 -66.32 -50.47
CA PHE A 695 -15.45 -65.50 -50.82
C PHE A 695 -15.48 -65.22 -52.34
N GLY A 696 -16.60 -64.66 -52.83
CA GLY A 696 -16.78 -64.22 -54.21
C GLY A 696 -18.05 -64.76 -54.86
N SER A 697 -18.55 -64.07 -55.88
CA SER A 697 -19.69 -64.47 -56.71
C SER A 697 -19.34 -64.24 -58.19
N GLY A 698 -19.37 -65.28 -59.01
CA GLY A 698 -18.79 -65.27 -60.37
C GLY A 698 -17.24 -65.24 -60.40
N TYR A 699 -16.59 -65.26 -59.24
CA TYR A 699 -15.14 -65.34 -59.03
C TYR A 699 -14.87 -66.02 -57.68
N ARG A 700 -13.61 -66.34 -57.39
CA ARG A 700 -13.20 -66.76 -56.03
C ARG A 700 -11.93 -66.06 -55.56
N CYS A 701 -11.91 -65.73 -54.29
CA CYS A 701 -10.74 -65.31 -53.53
C CYS A 701 -10.61 -66.25 -52.32
N TRP A 702 -9.41 -66.77 -52.07
CA TRP A 702 -9.13 -67.69 -50.95
C TRP A 702 -8.52 -66.95 -49.75
N TYR A 703 -8.65 -67.56 -48.57
CA TYR A 703 -7.96 -67.22 -47.32
C TYR A 703 -8.08 -65.73 -46.94
N TYR A 704 -9.31 -65.28 -46.65
CA TYR A 704 -9.55 -63.88 -46.32
C TYR A 704 -9.43 -63.58 -44.82
N THR A 705 -8.95 -62.38 -44.49
CA THR A 705 -8.95 -61.78 -43.15
C THR A 705 -9.47 -60.34 -43.26
N THR A 706 -10.48 -59.97 -42.48
CA THR A 706 -11.10 -58.64 -42.54
C THR A 706 -10.17 -57.54 -42.01
N ILE A 707 -10.13 -56.41 -42.72
CA ILE A 707 -9.50 -55.15 -42.29
C ILE A 707 -10.58 -54.26 -41.65
N SER A 708 -11.62 -53.94 -42.40
CA SER A 708 -12.78 -53.15 -41.96
C SER A 708 -13.89 -53.25 -43.01
N GLY A 709 -15.14 -53.48 -42.59
CA GLY A 709 -16.28 -53.64 -43.51
C GLY A 709 -16.01 -54.68 -44.60
N GLU A 710 -16.17 -54.29 -45.86
CA GLU A 710 -15.92 -55.13 -47.05
C GLU A 710 -14.44 -55.20 -47.46
N TYR A 711 -13.54 -54.46 -46.81
CA TYR A 711 -12.11 -54.47 -47.13
C TYR A 711 -11.39 -55.63 -46.44
N LEU A 712 -10.81 -56.52 -47.25
CA LEU A 712 -10.19 -57.78 -46.79
C LEU A 712 -8.73 -57.88 -47.27
N ILE A 713 -7.88 -58.54 -46.47
CA ILE A 713 -6.62 -59.15 -46.94
C ILE A 713 -6.99 -60.54 -47.48
N HIS A 714 -6.62 -60.89 -48.72
CA HIS A 714 -6.96 -62.19 -49.33
C HIS A 714 -5.98 -62.60 -50.45
N SER A 715 -6.18 -63.77 -51.08
CA SER A 715 -5.36 -64.26 -52.19
C SER A 715 -5.45 -63.40 -53.47
N ILE A 716 -4.61 -63.71 -54.46
CA ILE A 716 -4.85 -63.37 -55.87
C ILE A 716 -6.23 -63.87 -56.34
N LEU A 717 -6.73 -63.31 -57.44
CA LEU A 717 -8.10 -63.53 -57.92
C LEU A 717 -8.19 -64.78 -58.80
N TYR A 718 -9.20 -65.62 -58.57
CA TYR A 718 -9.50 -66.83 -59.36
C TYR A 718 -10.86 -66.70 -60.08
N HIS A 719 -11.06 -67.56 -61.09
CA HIS A 719 -12.38 -67.81 -61.68
C HIS A 719 -13.31 -68.51 -60.66
N ALA A 720 -14.58 -68.69 -61.03
CA ALA A 720 -15.60 -69.27 -60.14
C ALA A 720 -15.32 -70.75 -59.76
N ASP A 721 -14.45 -71.44 -60.50
CA ASP A 721 -13.93 -72.78 -60.18
C ASP A 721 -13.10 -72.77 -58.87
N GLY A 722 -12.36 -71.68 -58.63
CA GLY A 722 -11.37 -71.52 -57.57
C GLY A 722 -9.99 -72.08 -57.88
N TYR A 723 -9.75 -72.55 -59.11
CA TYR A 723 -8.48 -73.19 -59.50
C TYR A 723 -7.76 -72.40 -60.59
N THR A 724 -8.49 -71.88 -61.59
CA THR A 724 -7.92 -71.06 -62.65
C THR A 724 -7.69 -69.63 -62.16
N VAL A 725 -6.44 -69.16 -62.19
CA VAL A 725 -6.08 -67.78 -61.82
C VAL A 725 -6.65 -66.80 -62.86
N ARG A 726 -7.35 -65.77 -62.39
CA ARG A 726 -7.95 -64.69 -63.18
C ARG A 726 -7.10 -63.42 -63.17
N ASP A 727 -6.47 -63.10 -62.04
CA ASP A 727 -5.47 -62.04 -61.92
C ASP A 727 -4.48 -62.36 -60.79
N GLY A 728 -3.28 -62.77 -61.18
CA GLY A 728 -2.17 -63.17 -60.29
C GLY A 728 -1.13 -62.09 -60.01
N ARG A 729 -1.32 -60.86 -60.51
CA ARG A 729 -0.31 -59.79 -60.42
C ARG A 729 -0.25 -59.20 -59.01
N LEU A 730 0.96 -58.80 -58.60
CA LEU A 730 1.28 -58.18 -57.31
C LEU A 730 2.28 -57.04 -57.51
N GLY A 731 2.30 -56.08 -56.58
CA GLY A 731 3.16 -54.88 -56.62
C GLY A 731 2.56 -53.72 -57.42
N TYR A 732 1.22 -53.64 -57.52
CA TYR A 732 0.53 -52.57 -58.24
C TYR A 732 -0.90 -52.32 -57.70
N ASN A 733 -1.40 -51.11 -57.90
CA ASN A 733 -2.76 -50.69 -57.56
C ASN A 733 -3.77 -51.24 -58.59
N GLY A 734 -4.65 -52.16 -58.16
CA GLY A 734 -5.49 -52.96 -59.06
C GLY A 734 -6.65 -53.73 -58.43
N SER A 735 -6.99 -53.44 -57.17
CA SER A 735 -8.13 -54.04 -56.47
C SER A 735 -9.29 -53.06 -56.29
N HIS A 736 -10.45 -53.60 -55.90
CA HIS A 736 -11.55 -52.83 -55.33
C HIS A 736 -11.31 -52.67 -53.82
N GLY A 737 -10.32 -51.87 -53.44
CA GLY A 737 -9.90 -51.57 -52.06
C GLY A 737 -9.29 -52.71 -51.23
N CYS A 738 -9.59 -53.98 -51.51
CA CYS A 738 -9.00 -55.13 -50.80
C CYS A 738 -7.49 -55.26 -51.02
N VAL A 739 -6.77 -55.93 -50.12
CA VAL A 739 -5.33 -56.19 -50.25
C VAL A 739 -5.12 -57.63 -50.72
N ARG A 740 -4.62 -57.80 -51.95
CA ARG A 740 -4.30 -59.11 -52.53
C ARG A 740 -2.86 -59.51 -52.21
N LEU A 741 -2.65 -60.76 -51.83
CA LEU A 741 -1.35 -61.41 -51.64
C LEU A 741 -1.25 -62.67 -52.50
N ALA A 742 -0.04 -63.20 -52.69
CA ALA A 742 0.13 -64.56 -53.21
C ALA A 742 -0.67 -65.55 -52.34
N THR A 743 -1.21 -66.62 -52.91
CA THR A 743 -2.21 -67.48 -52.24
C THR A 743 -1.64 -68.16 -50.99
N GLU A 744 -0.37 -68.54 -51.03
CA GLU A 744 0.43 -69.05 -49.91
C GLU A 744 0.63 -68.01 -48.80
N ASN A 745 0.84 -66.74 -49.14
CA ASN A 745 1.01 -65.65 -48.18
C ASN A 745 -0.33 -65.24 -47.53
N ALA A 746 -1.40 -65.20 -48.33
CA ALA A 746 -2.77 -65.05 -47.83
C ALA A 746 -3.16 -66.20 -46.88
N LYS A 747 -2.83 -67.45 -47.26
CA LYS A 747 -3.02 -68.60 -46.38
C LYS A 747 -2.21 -68.46 -45.09
N TRP A 748 -0.95 -68.05 -45.16
CA TRP A 748 -0.13 -67.88 -43.96
C TRP A 748 -0.72 -66.85 -43.00
N VAL A 749 -1.21 -65.71 -43.51
CA VAL A 749 -1.93 -64.69 -42.70
C VAL A 749 -3.21 -65.27 -42.11
N TYR A 750 -3.99 -66.02 -42.89
CA TYR A 750 -5.20 -66.71 -42.44
C TYR A 750 -4.90 -67.74 -41.33
N ASP A 751 -3.83 -68.52 -41.45
CA ASP A 751 -3.44 -69.55 -40.48
C ASP A 751 -2.84 -68.96 -39.19
N ASN A 752 -1.97 -67.93 -39.27
CA ASN A 752 -1.04 -67.57 -38.17
C ASN A 752 -1.39 -66.28 -37.41
N ILE A 753 -2.05 -65.30 -38.04
CA ILE A 753 -2.27 -63.97 -37.45
C ILE A 753 -3.55 -63.97 -36.59
N PRO A 754 -3.52 -63.80 -35.26
CA PRO A 754 -4.74 -63.91 -34.45
C PRO A 754 -5.70 -62.72 -34.66
N TYR A 755 -6.97 -62.95 -34.34
CA TYR A 755 -7.97 -61.88 -34.25
C TYR A 755 -7.47 -60.77 -33.31
N GLY A 756 -7.72 -59.51 -33.66
CA GLY A 756 -7.27 -58.35 -32.88
C GLY A 756 -5.82 -57.90 -33.16
N THR A 757 -5.07 -58.62 -34.01
CA THR A 757 -3.75 -58.14 -34.48
C THR A 757 -3.88 -56.77 -35.14
N LYS A 758 -3.06 -55.79 -34.75
CA LYS A 758 -3.01 -54.47 -35.38
C LYS A 758 -2.63 -54.60 -36.86
N ILE A 759 -3.41 -53.94 -37.71
CA ILE A 759 -3.10 -53.69 -39.12
C ILE A 759 -2.94 -52.17 -39.25
N VAL A 760 -1.87 -51.70 -39.91
CA VAL A 760 -1.68 -50.28 -40.23
C VAL A 760 -1.54 -50.12 -41.73
N ILE A 761 -2.25 -49.17 -42.33
CA ILE A 761 -2.30 -48.96 -43.78
C ILE A 761 -2.07 -47.48 -44.09
N TRP A 762 -1.23 -47.18 -45.07
CA TRP A 762 -0.92 -45.83 -45.57
C TRP A 762 -0.54 -45.83 -47.06
#